data_AF-A0ABD0JEP4-F1
#
_entry.id   AF-A0ABD0JEP4-F1
#
_cell.length_a   1.000
_cell.length_b   1.000
_cell.length_c   1.000
_cell.angle_alpha   90.00
_cell.angle_beta   90.00
_cell.angle_gamma   90.00
#
_symmetry.space_group_name_H-M   'P 1'
#
loop_
_entity.id
_entity.type
_entity.pdbx_description
1 polymer ?
#
loop_
_entity_poly.entity_id
_entity_poly.type
_entity_poly.pdbx_seq_one_letter_code
_entity_poly.pdbx_strand_id
1 'polypeptide(L)'
;MSSQAGTRVLRGPDWDAGDVDGGEGFLGTVTEVLSNQKVRVLWDNGEESTCRTGSDGKFDLRVFDTAPSGVRHTNTKCAECGEEDILGTLWRCRECSGSDLCTPCYSDDKHDLRHPFLRIDSPGDQGCVVPKRKTGVKIRAIGIFPGATVTRGRDWNWGDQDGGQGSEGEVKGYQNMAPDSSRNLVIVDWSNGTSNYYRLGFQGQVDLTCVEEEVGPYYYRDHLATLDTSSSFKSLDEAPELDSTESDNLTAILQGLSSTEATQQTTPSATAGSVTSHSEASPSPPEKQPETVATGAVKTEETSKTTGLSKDTEIGASVSEKAPEESGDIFCCEDFVPGDKVTIRVGEEKLKELQKTAGGCTARMVRCIGRSGEVTGVSDKKIVSVKFGSASQVSYRFNPAALMKMAEIKEGDTVRIKPDIEQVKQFNSRVGWNYKMDATVGKVGRVTKVDDDGDLVVSFGGCRFTYAPACCVATSDPPDTINGGGSGSQGGAADAGVSTCGTSIDGGEGKESMKLFKMMRDAVLGESSKGHGRSIGALFAAINMGADDDVRDMCQRDPSLVEREYQGITPLIYASLRGERACVMALLNLGADVNKCGDNPRKTPMSAVIEGKSEEIAELLLARGVDTTHLYGDGHTLAHLATLRNKPFCIRALARHGADMNAKDRFEDTPLHIAIEQRKDKALEALVSLPEVNINIGNTRDFDAIQLASLMDNTRALELLLARDTSGIERLRKGHSSALTIAASNDHVECIRLLVFNFTVSPFPVDKWRGGKGLTALHVACHLAKLPSVEALLELGAEVNVHDEDGDTPLHLAIGGRIEGYGK
;
A
#
# COMPACT_ATOMS: atom_id res chain seq x y z
N MET A 1 -10.98 -25.84 23.82
CA MET A 1 -9.60 -26.00 24.31
C MET A 1 -8.67 -25.88 23.11
N SER A 2 -8.28 -24.66 22.72
CA SER A 2 -7.24 -24.53 21.71
C SER A 2 -5.91 -24.76 22.42
N SER A 3 -5.28 -25.89 22.12
CA SER A 3 -3.90 -26.14 22.52
C SER A 3 -3.05 -25.14 21.73
N GLN A 4 -2.39 -24.18 22.37
CA GLN A 4 -1.47 -23.28 21.66
C GLN A 4 -0.27 -24.04 21.07
N ALA A 5 -0.03 -25.29 21.49
CA ALA A 5 0.94 -26.17 20.86
C ALA A 5 0.54 -26.46 19.40
N GLY A 6 1.52 -26.31 18.51
CA GLY A 6 1.39 -26.37 17.06
C GLY A 6 1.38 -25.02 16.37
N THR A 7 1.10 -23.93 17.10
CA THR A 7 1.07 -22.57 16.53
C THR A 7 2.41 -22.21 15.91
N ARG A 8 2.38 -21.68 14.69
CA ARG A 8 3.57 -21.18 13.98
C ARG A 8 3.83 -19.75 14.40
N VAL A 9 5.06 -19.44 14.78
CA VAL A 9 5.44 -18.18 15.42
C VAL A 9 6.69 -17.55 14.79
N LEU A 10 6.83 -16.25 15.04
CA LEU A 10 7.94 -15.39 14.66
C LEU A 10 8.45 -14.65 15.90
N ARG A 11 9.66 -14.06 15.84
CA ARG A 11 10.11 -13.13 16.89
C ARG A 11 9.14 -11.98 17.12
N GLY A 12 8.96 -11.65 18.39
CA GLY A 12 8.04 -10.65 18.93
C GLY A 12 8.70 -9.29 19.18
N PRO A 13 7.92 -8.30 19.65
CA PRO A 13 8.44 -6.96 19.94
C PRO A 13 9.51 -6.92 21.04
N ASP A 14 9.47 -7.85 22.00
CA ASP A 14 10.39 -7.86 23.15
C ASP A 14 11.53 -8.88 23.03
N TRP A 15 11.75 -9.43 21.83
CA TRP A 15 12.79 -10.42 21.57
C TRP A 15 14.20 -9.88 21.89
N ASP A 16 14.95 -10.61 22.72
CA ASP A 16 16.30 -10.24 23.17
C ASP A 16 17.32 -11.41 23.08
N ALA A 17 16.97 -12.50 22.38
CA ALA A 17 17.76 -13.74 22.33
C ALA A 17 18.70 -13.86 21.11
N GLY A 18 18.98 -12.75 20.41
CA GLY A 18 19.80 -12.74 19.20
C GLY A 18 19.18 -13.57 18.07
N ASP A 19 20.01 -14.25 17.26
CA ASP A 19 19.59 -14.99 16.06
C ASP A 19 19.38 -16.49 16.29
N VAL A 20 19.00 -16.90 17.50
CA VAL A 20 18.67 -18.32 17.76
C VAL A 20 17.50 -18.81 16.90
N ASP A 21 16.58 -17.92 16.55
CA ASP A 21 15.48 -18.16 15.62
C ASP A 21 15.90 -18.10 14.14
N GLY A 22 17.10 -17.61 13.84
CA GLY A 22 17.64 -17.45 12.48
C GLY A 22 17.55 -16.03 11.89
N GLY A 23 16.83 -15.11 12.54
CA GLY A 23 16.62 -13.74 12.05
C GLY A 23 15.16 -13.29 12.06
N GLU A 24 14.91 -12.00 11.84
CA GLU A 24 13.54 -11.49 11.61
C GLU A 24 12.91 -12.21 10.42
N GLY A 25 11.67 -12.71 10.61
CA GLY A 25 10.94 -13.45 9.58
C GLY A 25 11.12 -14.97 9.65
N PHE A 26 12.06 -15.51 10.43
CA PHE A 26 12.25 -16.95 10.56
C PHE A 26 11.19 -17.59 11.46
N LEU A 27 10.64 -18.71 10.99
CA LEU A 27 9.55 -19.40 11.66
C LEU A 27 10.01 -20.43 12.69
N GLY A 28 9.18 -20.59 13.72
CA GLY A 28 9.24 -21.70 14.65
C GLY A 28 7.86 -22.25 14.97
N THR A 29 7.85 -23.37 15.69
CA THR A 29 6.65 -24.04 16.17
C THR A 29 6.61 -24.00 17.68
N VAL A 30 5.48 -23.58 18.27
CA VAL A 30 5.23 -23.77 19.70
C VAL A 30 5.05 -25.26 19.95
N THR A 31 5.98 -25.87 20.67
CA THR A 31 5.97 -27.32 20.93
C THR A 31 5.33 -27.66 22.26
N GLU A 32 5.47 -26.79 23.25
CA GLU A 32 4.95 -26.99 24.60
C GLU A 32 4.59 -25.64 25.25
N VAL A 33 3.47 -25.59 25.99
CA VAL A 33 3.14 -24.46 26.87
C VAL A 33 3.65 -24.82 28.26
N LEU A 34 4.71 -24.14 28.71
CA LEU A 34 5.37 -24.44 29.98
C LEU A 34 4.63 -23.80 31.18
N SER A 35 4.07 -22.61 30.96
CA SER A 35 3.24 -21.90 31.93
C SER A 35 2.31 -20.90 31.23
N ASN A 36 1.48 -20.20 32.01
CA ASN A 36 0.64 -19.09 31.55
C ASN A 36 1.42 -17.84 31.07
N GLN A 37 2.76 -17.88 31.07
CA GLN A 37 3.62 -16.77 30.62
C GLN A 37 4.88 -17.24 29.88
N LYS A 38 5.04 -18.55 29.65
CA LYS A 38 6.20 -19.11 28.95
C LYS A 38 5.82 -20.28 28.06
N VAL A 39 6.45 -20.33 26.88
CA VAL A 39 6.31 -21.43 25.93
C VAL A 39 7.67 -21.92 25.46
N ARG A 40 7.72 -23.15 24.98
CA ARG A 40 8.86 -23.72 24.27
C ARG A 40 8.63 -23.66 22.77
N VAL A 41 9.57 -23.07 22.05
CA VAL A 41 9.55 -22.98 20.59
C VAL A 41 10.71 -23.80 20.03
N LEU A 42 10.40 -24.65 19.06
CA LEU A 42 11.40 -25.28 18.19
C LEU A 42 11.39 -24.53 16.87
N TRP A 43 12.49 -23.85 16.58
CA TRP A 43 12.68 -23.09 15.34
C TRP A 43 12.92 -24.04 14.17
N ASP A 44 12.55 -23.59 12.97
CA ASP A 44 12.66 -24.43 11.77
C ASP A 44 14.12 -24.85 11.48
N ASN A 45 15.09 -24.02 11.88
CA ASN A 45 16.53 -24.33 11.79
C ASN A 45 16.99 -25.43 12.77
N GLY A 46 16.11 -25.91 13.66
CA GLY A 46 16.38 -26.97 14.63
C GLY A 46 16.75 -26.48 16.03
N GLU A 47 16.97 -25.18 16.23
CA GLU A 47 17.27 -24.60 17.54
C GLU A 47 16.03 -24.53 18.42
N GLU A 48 16.22 -24.62 19.74
CA GLU A 48 15.11 -24.58 20.71
C GLU A 48 15.28 -23.37 21.64
N SER A 49 14.16 -22.71 21.96
CA SER A 49 14.15 -21.55 22.87
C SER A 49 12.95 -21.56 23.80
N THR A 50 13.17 -21.10 25.04
CA THR A 50 12.07 -20.78 25.96
C THR A 50 11.75 -19.30 25.85
N CYS A 51 10.53 -18.97 25.46
CA CYS A 51 10.10 -17.62 25.11
C CYS A 51 9.04 -17.10 26.09
N ARG A 52 9.07 -15.79 26.38
CA ARG A 52 8.10 -15.09 27.23
C ARG A 52 6.82 -14.78 26.44
N THR A 53 5.67 -15.08 27.03
CA THR A 53 4.33 -14.83 26.48
C THR A 53 3.48 -14.06 27.50
N GLY A 54 4.03 -12.94 28.00
CA GLY A 54 3.39 -12.08 29.01
C GLY A 54 4.14 -11.97 30.35
N SER A 55 5.29 -12.63 30.51
CA SER A 55 6.16 -12.49 31.70
C SER A 55 6.66 -11.05 31.81
N ASP A 56 6.39 -10.37 32.93
CA ASP A 56 6.70 -8.95 33.15
C ASP A 56 6.13 -8.00 32.06
N GLY A 57 5.05 -8.41 31.39
CA GLY A 57 4.45 -7.67 30.28
C GLY A 57 5.21 -7.79 28.95
N LYS A 58 6.21 -8.68 28.86
CA LYS A 58 7.01 -8.90 27.65
C LYS A 58 6.48 -10.04 26.79
N PHE A 59 6.49 -9.82 25.48
CA PHE A 59 6.05 -10.77 24.46
C PHE A 59 7.14 -11.02 23.42
N ASP A 60 7.80 -12.17 23.55
CA ASP A 60 8.92 -12.55 22.70
C ASP A 60 8.46 -13.11 21.35
N LEU A 61 7.16 -13.34 21.15
CA LEU A 61 6.63 -14.04 19.98
C LEU A 61 5.42 -13.36 19.36
N ARG A 62 5.34 -13.42 18.03
CA ARG A 62 4.15 -13.13 17.23
C ARG A 62 3.56 -14.41 16.65
N VAL A 63 2.25 -14.46 16.52
CA VAL A 63 1.50 -15.57 15.93
C VAL A 63 1.46 -15.37 14.41
N PHE A 64 2.11 -16.27 13.68
CA PHE A 64 2.09 -16.28 12.21
C PHE A 64 0.91 -17.09 11.67
N ASP A 65 0.69 -18.30 12.21
CA ASP A 65 -0.41 -19.16 11.79
C ASP A 65 -0.93 -20.05 12.93
N THR A 66 -2.24 -19.99 13.17
CA THR A 66 -2.98 -20.80 14.15
C THR A 66 -3.72 -21.97 13.51
N ALA A 67 -3.75 -22.09 12.18
CA ALA A 67 -4.34 -23.26 11.55
C ALA A 67 -3.69 -24.56 12.07
N PRO A 68 -2.36 -24.68 12.23
CA PRO A 68 -1.77 -25.96 12.64
C PRO A 68 -2.20 -26.46 14.02
N SER A 69 -2.62 -25.55 14.92
CA SER A 69 -3.22 -25.87 16.22
C SER A 69 -4.72 -26.19 16.17
N GLY A 70 -5.32 -26.20 14.98
CA GLY A 70 -6.70 -26.61 14.70
C GLY A 70 -7.72 -25.47 14.62
N VAL A 71 -7.27 -24.21 14.56
CA VAL A 71 -8.19 -23.06 14.45
C VAL A 71 -8.83 -23.00 13.07
N ARG A 72 -10.17 -22.91 13.04
CA ARG A 72 -10.98 -22.83 11.83
C ARG A 72 -12.27 -22.04 12.06
N HIS A 73 -12.57 -21.11 11.15
CA HIS A 73 -13.84 -20.37 11.10
C HIS A 73 -14.80 -21.04 10.13
N THR A 74 -15.69 -21.90 10.63
CA THR A 74 -16.66 -22.62 9.81
C THR A 74 -17.72 -21.70 9.20
N ASN A 75 -18.29 -22.09 8.05
CA ASN A 75 -19.32 -21.33 7.33
C ASN A 75 -18.91 -19.90 6.95
N THR A 76 -17.61 -19.65 6.88
CA THR A 76 -17.06 -18.35 6.50
C THR A 76 -16.24 -18.53 5.23
N LYS A 77 -16.46 -17.67 4.24
CA LYS A 77 -15.82 -17.75 2.92
C LYS A 77 -14.88 -16.56 2.72
N CYS A 78 -13.67 -16.82 2.25
CA CYS A 78 -12.77 -15.77 1.81
C CYS A 78 -13.35 -15.07 0.57
N ALA A 79 -13.52 -13.75 0.63
CA ALA A 79 -14.12 -12.95 -0.44
C ALA A 79 -13.28 -12.92 -1.73
N GLU A 80 -11.97 -13.20 -1.64
CA GLU A 80 -11.03 -13.02 -2.75
C GLU A 80 -10.65 -14.36 -3.41
N CYS A 81 -10.23 -15.37 -2.64
CA CYS A 81 -9.89 -16.69 -3.19
C CYS A 81 -11.07 -17.68 -3.20
N GLY A 82 -12.17 -17.35 -2.51
CA GLY A 82 -13.33 -18.23 -2.41
C GLY A 82 -13.15 -19.45 -1.49
N GLU A 83 -12.06 -19.52 -0.72
CA GLU A 83 -11.83 -20.58 0.27
C GLU A 83 -12.99 -20.64 1.27
N GLU A 84 -13.62 -21.82 1.37
CA GLU A 84 -14.64 -22.13 2.36
C GLU A 84 -13.99 -22.63 3.64
N ASP A 85 -14.53 -22.24 4.80
CA ASP A 85 -13.94 -22.45 6.12
C ASP A 85 -12.53 -21.86 6.25
N ILE A 86 -12.44 -20.57 6.59
CA ILE A 86 -11.15 -19.89 6.75
C ILE A 86 -10.33 -20.57 7.87
N LEU A 87 -9.16 -21.11 7.48
CA LEU A 87 -8.21 -21.75 8.39
C LEU A 87 -7.29 -20.72 9.06
N GLY A 88 -7.11 -20.87 10.38
CA GLY A 88 -6.34 -19.94 11.21
C GLY A 88 -7.04 -18.60 11.38
N THR A 89 -6.28 -17.51 11.37
CA THR A 89 -6.80 -16.14 11.55
C THR A 89 -7.71 -15.70 10.39
N LEU A 90 -8.87 -15.15 10.74
CA LEU A 90 -9.81 -14.49 9.84
C LEU A 90 -9.62 -12.96 9.88
N TRP A 91 -9.60 -12.33 8.71
CA TRP A 91 -9.44 -10.88 8.57
C TRP A 91 -10.70 -10.26 8.00
N ARG A 92 -11.51 -9.64 8.85
CA ARG A 92 -12.78 -9.03 8.45
C ARG A 92 -12.60 -7.57 8.10
N CYS A 93 -12.98 -7.18 6.89
CA CYS A 93 -12.99 -5.77 6.52
C CYS A 93 -14.03 -5.02 7.38
N ARG A 94 -13.66 -3.87 7.92
CA ARG A 94 -14.58 -3.03 8.70
C ARG A 94 -15.38 -2.04 7.87
N GLU A 95 -14.98 -1.83 6.61
CA GLU A 95 -15.65 -0.89 5.70
C GLU A 95 -16.61 -1.61 4.75
N CYS A 96 -16.32 -2.86 4.36
CA CYS A 96 -17.15 -3.65 3.45
C CYS A 96 -17.94 -4.74 4.21
N SER A 97 -19.25 -4.77 4.03
CA SER A 97 -20.12 -5.79 4.62
C SER A 97 -19.85 -7.17 3.99
N GLY A 98 -19.54 -8.17 4.83
CA GLY A 98 -19.35 -9.57 4.39
C GLY A 98 -18.03 -9.84 3.67
N SER A 99 -17.06 -8.92 3.73
CA SER A 99 -15.73 -9.12 3.14
C SER A 99 -14.76 -9.68 4.18
N ASP A 100 -14.72 -11.00 4.32
CA ASP A 100 -13.74 -11.73 5.12
C ASP A 100 -12.60 -12.24 4.25
N LEU A 101 -11.36 -12.14 4.72
CA LEU A 101 -10.16 -12.67 4.04
C LEU A 101 -9.48 -13.74 4.88
N CYS A 102 -8.96 -14.76 4.22
CA CYS A 102 -7.99 -15.66 4.84
C CYS A 102 -6.61 -14.99 4.91
N THR A 103 -5.74 -15.47 5.81
CA THR A 103 -4.37 -14.93 5.97
C THR A 103 -3.58 -14.84 4.66
N PRO A 104 -3.58 -15.86 3.77
CA PRO A 104 -2.93 -15.74 2.47
C PRO A 104 -3.41 -14.53 1.64
N CYS A 105 -4.72 -14.32 1.49
CA CYS A 105 -5.27 -13.19 0.74
C CYS A 105 -4.99 -11.85 1.42
N TYR A 106 -5.08 -11.81 2.76
CA TYR A 106 -4.78 -10.61 3.52
C TYR A 106 -3.32 -10.15 3.34
N SER A 107 -2.40 -11.11 3.38
CA SER A 107 -0.97 -10.91 3.21
C SER A 107 -0.53 -10.64 1.77
N ASP A 108 -1.26 -11.17 0.78
CA ASP A 108 -1.00 -10.95 -0.66
C ASP A 108 -1.72 -9.70 -1.22
N ASP A 109 -2.00 -8.74 -0.34
CA ASP A 109 -2.56 -7.43 -0.68
C ASP A 109 -3.89 -7.47 -1.43
N LYS A 110 -4.65 -8.57 -1.29
CA LYS A 110 -6.02 -8.62 -1.81
C LYS A 110 -6.91 -7.70 -1.00
N HIS A 111 -7.96 -7.18 -1.63
CA HIS A 111 -8.82 -6.13 -1.09
C HIS A 111 -8.10 -4.78 -0.86
N ASP A 112 -8.85 -3.69 -0.71
CA ASP A 112 -8.28 -2.35 -0.53
C ASP A 112 -7.36 -2.29 0.72
N LEU A 113 -6.10 -1.87 0.50
CA LEU A 113 -5.08 -1.73 1.54
C LEU A 113 -5.34 -0.58 2.51
N ARG A 114 -6.25 0.35 2.15
CA ARG A 114 -6.66 1.48 2.98
C ARG A 114 -7.79 1.12 3.93
N HIS A 115 -8.50 0.02 3.72
CA HIS A 115 -9.54 -0.41 4.64
C HIS A 115 -8.90 -0.95 5.94
N PRO A 116 -9.40 -0.55 7.12
CA PRO A 116 -9.04 -1.18 8.38
C PRO A 116 -9.70 -2.55 8.47
N PHE A 117 -8.96 -3.50 9.03
CA PHE A 117 -9.43 -4.86 9.24
C PHE A 117 -9.58 -5.15 10.73
N LEU A 118 -10.47 -6.08 11.02
CA LEU A 118 -10.60 -6.74 12.31
C LEU A 118 -9.93 -8.11 12.19
N ARG A 119 -8.88 -8.35 12.96
CA ARG A 119 -8.20 -9.64 13.07
C ARG A 119 -8.94 -10.50 14.09
N ILE A 120 -9.40 -11.67 13.68
CA ILE A 120 -10.14 -12.63 14.51
C ILE A 120 -9.31 -13.91 14.56
N ASP A 121 -8.66 -14.17 15.69
CA ASP A 121 -7.65 -15.24 15.82
C ASP A 121 -8.26 -16.60 16.18
N SER A 122 -9.50 -16.62 16.67
CA SER A 122 -10.28 -17.83 16.95
C SER A 122 -11.80 -17.58 16.81
N PRO A 123 -12.61 -18.63 16.52
CA PRO A 123 -14.05 -18.51 16.47
C PRO A 123 -14.63 -18.01 17.81
N GLY A 124 -15.44 -16.96 17.74
CA GLY A 124 -16.06 -16.32 18.92
C GLY A 124 -15.29 -15.13 19.48
N ASP A 125 -14.06 -14.86 18.99
CA ASP A 125 -13.34 -13.65 19.37
C ASP A 125 -14.08 -12.40 18.89
N GLN A 126 -14.09 -11.34 19.71
CA GLN A 126 -14.61 -10.02 19.33
C GLN A 126 -13.78 -9.36 18.23
N GLY A 127 -12.57 -9.86 18.00
CA GLY A 127 -11.60 -9.37 17.02
C GLY A 127 -10.86 -8.12 17.48
N CYS A 128 -9.66 -7.94 16.94
CA CYS A 128 -8.78 -6.80 17.22
C CYS A 128 -8.62 -5.93 15.97
N VAL A 129 -8.85 -4.63 16.10
CA VAL A 129 -8.68 -3.70 14.97
C VAL A 129 -7.18 -3.55 14.70
N VAL A 130 -6.76 -3.89 13.49
CA VAL A 130 -5.36 -3.76 13.07
C VAL A 130 -5.17 -2.49 12.23
N PRO A 131 -3.95 -1.91 12.21
CA PRO A 131 -3.62 -0.79 11.35
C PRO A 131 -3.92 -1.07 9.87
N LYS A 132 -4.03 0.01 9.08
CA LYS A 132 -4.25 -0.11 7.62
C LYS A 132 -3.01 -0.72 6.97
N ARG A 133 -3.21 -1.73 6.12
CA ARG A 133 -2.15 -2.41 5.35
C ARG A 133 -1.31 -1.46 4.51
N LYS A 134 -1.91 -0.40 3.95
CA LYS A 134 -1.18 0.64 3.19
C LYS A 134 -0.01 1.24 3.98
N THR A 135 -0.13 1.38 5.30
CA THR A 135 0.93 1.92 6.16
C THR A 135 1.74 0.86 6.91
N GLY A 136 1.36 -0.41 6.78
CA GLY A 136 1.98 -1.52 7.50
C GLY A 136 3.36 -1.86 6.95
N VAL A 137 4.24 -2.34 7.83
CA VAL A 137 5.52 -2.91 7.43
C VAL A 137 5.29 -4.35 6.97
N LYS A 138 5.58 -4.61 5.69
CA LYS A 138 5.41 -5.91 5.06
C LYS A 138 6.75 -6.62 4.95
N ILE A 139 6.83 -7.86 5.42
CA ILE A 139 8.05 -8.69 5.51
C ILE A 139 7.74 -10.08 4.95
N ARG A 140 8.75 -10.82 4.44
CA ARG A 140 8.58 -12.24 4.05
C ARG A 140 8.90 -13.17 5.20
N ALA A 141 8.08 -14.22 5.36
CA ALA A 141 8.41 -15.32 6.26
C ALA A 141 9.49 -16.22 5.64
N ILE A 142 10.30 -16.86 6.47
CA ILE A 142 11.38 -17.77 6.08
C ILE A 142 11.28 -19.03 6.93
N GLY A 143 11.39 -20.21 6.33
CA GLY A 143 11.30 -21.48 7.07
C GLY A 143 10.96 -22.67 6.18
N ILE A 144 10.28 -23.65 6.77
CA ILE A 144 9.83 -24.88 6.10
C ILE A 144 8.58 -24.56 5.26
N PHE A 145 8.83 -24.13 4.03
CA PHE A 145 7.85 -23.86 2.96
C PHE A 145 8.10 -24.79 1.75
N PRO A 146 7.20 -24.86 0.76
CA PRO A 146 7.45 -25.60 -0.48
C PRO A 146 8.76 -25.15 -1.16
N GLY A 147 9.62 -26.10 -1.48
CA GLY A 147 10.99 -25.92 -1.97
C GLY A 147 12.07 -26.01 -0.88
N ALA A 148 11.71 -26.00 0.41
CA ALA A 148 12.69 -26.09 1.49
C ALA A 148 13.35 -27.47 1.53
N THR A 149 14.66 -27.48 1.78
CA THR A 149 15.42 -28.72 2.01
C THR A 149 15.38 -29.03 3.50
N VAL A 150 15.02 -30.27 3.85
CA VAL A 150 14.82 -30.73 5.23
C VAL A 150 15.52 -32.05 5.48
N THR A 151 15.82 -32.32 6.75
CA THR A 151 16.21 -33.62 7.27
C THR A 151 15.24 -34.06 8.35
N ARG A 152 15.35 -35.30 8.82
CA ARG A 152 14.67 -35.72 10.05
C ARG A 152 14.97 -34.76 11.21
N GLY A 153 13.93 -34.38 11.94
CA GLY A 153 13.97 -33.44 13.06
C GLY A 153 13.78 -34.09 14.42
N ARG A 154 13.53 -33.26 15.44
CA ARG A 154 13.50 -33.65 16.86
C ARG A 154 12.50 -34.77 17.16
N ASP A 155 11.30 -34.70 16.59
CA ASP A 155 10.20 -35.61 16.93
C ASP A 155 10.03 -36.78 15.94
N TRP A 156 11.03 -37.00 15.08
CA TRP A 156 11.01 -38.04 14.05
C TRP A 156 10.80 -39.45 14.64
N ASN A 157 9.77 -40.15 14.15
CA ASN A 157 9.49 -41.54 14.51
C ASN A 157 9.05 -42.38 13.30
N TRP A 158 9.72 -42.19 12.17
CA TRP A 158 9.33 -42.75 10.87
C TRP A 158 10.32 -43.78 10.32
N GLY A 159 11.19 -44.35 11.16
CA GLY A 159 12.25 -45.26 10.73
C GLY A 159 13.22 -44.58 9.77
N ASP A 160 13.73 -45.31 8.76
CA ASP A 160 14.62 -44.78 7.72
C ASP A 160 13.87 -44.50 6.41
N GLN A 161 12.63 -44.01 6.49
CA GLN A 161 11.88 -43.61 5.29
C GLN A 161 12.63 -42.54 4.47
N ASP A 162 13.31 -41.63 5.15
CA ASP A 162 14.20 -40.63 4.56
C ASP A 162 15.50 -41.22 3.97
N GLY A 163 15.80 -42.50 4.22
CA GLY A 163 17.01 -43.16 3.76
C GLY A 163 18.16 -43.16 4.77
N GLY A 164 17.92 -42.73 6.01
CA GLY A 164 18.92 -42.75 7.08
C GLY A 164 19.27 -41.37 7.63
N GLN A 165 20.04 -41.33 8.72
CA GLN A 165 20.46 -40.10 9.37
C GLN A 165 21.24 -39.21 8.40
N GLY A 166 20.81 -37.96 8.26
CA GLY A 166 21.48 -36.97 7.40
C GLY A 166 21.02 -37.01 5.95
N SER A 167 20.07 -37.87 5.59
CA SER A 167 19.41 -37.80 4.29
C SER A 167 18.55 -36.55 4.18
N GLU A 168 18.65 -35.89 3.03
CA GLU A 168 17.90 -34.67 2.71
C GLU A 168 16.69 -34.99 1.84
N GLY A 169 15.64 -34.19 2.02
CA GLY A 169 14.42 -34.21 1.23
C GLY A 169 13.91 -32.80 0.96
N GLU A 170 13.09 -32.66 -0.07
CA GLU A 170 12.52 -31.40 -0.51
C GLU A 170 11.03 -31.34 -0.14
N VAL A 171 10.62 -30.26 0.52
CA VAL A 171 9.22 -30.02 0.87
C VAL A 171 8.44 -29.67 -0.40
N LYS A 172 7.37 -30.41 -0.72
CA LYS A 172 6.55 -30.15 -1.92
C LYS A 172 5.31 -29.30 -1.65
N GLY A 173 4.82 -29.26 -0.42
CA GLY A 173 3.52 -28.66 -0.11
C GLY A 173 3.02 -28.93 1.30
N TYR A 174 1.94 -28.26 1.68
CA TYR A 174 1.11 -28.60 2.84
C TYR A 174 -0.07 -29.47 2.37
N GLN A 175 -0.49 -30.46 3.15
CA GLN A 175 -1.54 -31.40 2.74
C GLN A 175 -2.96 -30.98 3.21
N ASN A 176 -3.92 -30.96 2.27
CA ASN A 176 -5.38 -30.86 2.46
C ASN A 176 -6.09 -32.22 2.19
N MET A 177 -5.65 -33.33 2.80
CA MET A 177 -6.20 -34.66 2.46
C MET A 177 -7.30 -35.17 3.38
N ALA A 178 -7.84 -34.29 4.22
CA ALA A 178 -9.15 -34.47 4.77
C ALA A 178 -9.82 -33.08 4.90
N PRO A 179 -11.15 -32.99 4.80
CA PRO A 179 -11.90 -31.73 4.93
C PRO A 179 -11.57 -30.93 6.20
N ASP A 180 -10.90 -31.55 7.18
CA ASP A 180 -10.50 -31.07 8.51
C ASP A 180 -8.98 -30.79 8.68
N SER A 181 -8.10 -31.08 7.71
CA SER A 181 -6.65 -30.90 7.88
C SER A 181 -6.24 -29.42 7.94
N SER A 182 -5.54 -29.02 9.01
CA SER A 182 -5.33 -27.62 9.37
C SER A 182 -3.90 -27.10 9.10
N ARG A 183 -3.29 -27.40 7.94
CA ARG A 183 -1.90 -26.99 7.59
C ARG A 183 -0.79 -27.48 8.55
N ASN A 184 -1.00 -28.60 9.24
CA ASN A 184 -0.07 -29.15 10.24
C ASN A 184 0.79 -30.34 9.75
N LEU A 185 0.64 -30.72 8.48
CA LEU A 185 1.41 -31.75 7.81
C LEU A 185 2.02 -31.20 6.51
N VAL A 186 3.27 -31.58 6.24
CA VAL A 186 3.98 -31.24 5.00
C VAL A 186 4.40 -32.51 4.26
N ILE A 187 4.31 -32.48 2.92
CA ILE A 187 4.83 -33.55 2.07
C ILE A 187 6.31 -33.30 1.77
N VAL A 188 7.13 -34.34 1.91
CA VAL A 188 8.55 -34.30 1.60
C VAL A 188 8.88 -35.41 0.62
N ASP A 189 9.58 -35.04 -0.46
CA ASP A 189 10.20 -35.97 -1.40
C ASP A 189 11.68 -36.13 -1.01
N TRP A 190 12.05 -37.32 -0.55
CA TRP A 190 13.40 -37.63 -0.13
C TRP A 190 14.30 -37.99 -1.32
N SER A 191 15.59 -37.72 -1.17
CA SER A 191 16.62 -38.02 -2.17
C SER A 191 16.73 -39.51 -2.55
N ASN A 192 16.27 -40.43 -1.69
CA ASN A 192 16.20 -41.86 -1.97
C ASN A 192 14.98 -42.25 -2.83
N GLY A 193 14.14 -41.29 -3.23
CA GLY A 193 12.94 -41.49 -4.04
C GLY A 193 11.67 -41.83 -3.27
N THR A 194 11.69 -41.82 -1.92
CA THR A 194 10.47 -41.96 -1.11
C THR A 194 9.79 -40.61 -0.94
N SER A 195 8.47 -40.64 -0.77
CA SER A 195 7.68 -39.45 -0.46
C SER A 195 6.72 -39.77 0.66
N ASN A 196 6.61 -38.90 1.67
CA ASN A 196 5.63 -39.07 2.73
C ASN A 196 5.26 -37.73 3.40
N TYR A 197 4.29 -37.79 4.30
CA TYR A 197 3.81 -36.67 5.10
C TYR A 197 4.41 -36.67 6.50
N TYR A 198 4.85 -35.50 6.93
CA TYR A 198 5.55 -35.31 8.21
C TYR A 198 4.92 -34.15 8.98
N ARG A 199 4.97 -34.25 10.31
CA ARG A 199 4.34 -33.28 11.21
C ARG A 199 5.15 -32.00 11.29
N LEU A 200 4.45 -30.89 11.12
CA LEU A 200 4.97 -29.54 11.34
C LEU A 200 3.94 -28.77 12.15
N GLY A 201 3.90 -29.05 13.45
CA GLY A 201 2.97 -28.45 14.41
C GLY A 201 1.77 -29.30 14.79
N PHE A 202 1.55 -30.47 14.18
CA PHE A 202 0.46 -31.36 14.63
C PHE A 202 0.71 -31.80 16.08
N GLN A 203 -0.17 -31.38 17.00
CA GLN A 203 -0.02 -31.59 18.45
C GLN A 203 1.30 -31.04 19.01
N GLY A 204 1.84 -29.99 18.41
CA GLY A 204 3.13 -29.41 18.80
C GLY A 204 4.36 -30.23 18.36
N GLN A 205 4.18 -31.27 17.56
CA GLN A 205 5.28 -32.12 17.11
C GLN A 205 5.86 -31.64 15.78
N VAL A 206 7.18 -31.76 15.65
CA VAL A 206 7.95 -31.33 14.49
C VAL A 206 8.92 -32.44 14.08
N ASP A 207 8.56 -33.12 13.00
CA ASP A 207 9.31 -34.26 12.47
C ASP A 207 10.50 -33.83 11.60
N LEU A 208 10.61 -32.56 11.25
CA LEU A 208 11.56 -32.06 10.26
C LEU A 208 12.42 -30.94 10.84
N THR A 209 13.67 -30.91 10.43
CA THR A 209 14.56 -29.77 10.65
C THR A 209 15.00 -29.24 9.30
N CYS A 210 14.94 -27.92 9.16
CA CYS A 210 15.28 -27.26 7.92
C CYS A 210 16.80 -27.17 7.76
N VAL A 211 17.29 -27.72 6.65
CA VAL A 211 18.69 -27.58 6.23
C VAL A 211 18.82 -26.35 5.33
N GLU A 212 17.84 -26.13 4.45
CA GLU A 212 17.75 -24.95 3.60
C GLU A 212 16.32 -24.37 3.64
N GLU A 213 16.17 -23.22 4.30
CA GLU A 213 14.89 -22.52 4.52
C GLU A 213 14.36 -21.82 3.28
N GLU A 214 13.11 -22.05 2.89
CA GLU A 214 12.53 -21.32 1.77
C GLU A 214 11.89 -20.00 2.17
N VAL A 215 11.79 -19.10 1.19
CA VAL A 215 11.13 -17.82 1.39
C VAL A 215 9.63 -18.00 1.17
N GLY A 216 8.88 -17.90 2.27
CA GLY A 216 7.43 -18.03 2.31
C GLY A 216 6.67 -16.78 1.88
N PRO A 217 5.38 -16.74 2.22
CA PRO A 217 4.51 -15.62 1.89
C PRO A 217 4.90 -14.37 2.69
N TYR A 218 4.40 -13.23 2.22
CA TYR A 218 4.48 -12.00 2.99
C TYR A 218 3.59 -12.06 4.24
N TYR A 219 3.86 -11.18 5.18
CA TYR A 219 2.98 -10.86 6.29
C TYR A 219 3.19 -9.42 6.75
N TYR A 220 2.19 -8.89 7.44
CA TYR A 220 2.25 -7.56 8.04
C TYR A 220 2.67 -7.70 9.51
N ARG A 221 3.94 -7.41 9.81
CA ARG A 221 4.57 -7.70 11.11
C ARG A 221 3.75 -7.18 12.29
N ASP A 222 3.34 -5.93 12.22
CA ASP A 222 2.67 -5.24 13.33
C ASP A 222 1.14 -5.52 13.35
N HIS A 223 0.64 -6.34 12.42
CA HIS A 223 -0.76 -6.78 12.40
C HIS A 223 -0.93 -8.15 13.06
N LEU A 224 0.15 -8.92 13.23
CA LEU A 224 0.11 -10.22 13.89
C LEU A 224 -0.14 -10.09 15.39
N ALA A 225 -0.79 -11.10 15.98
CA ALA A 225 -1.00 -11.14 17.42
C ALA A 225 0.32 -11.37 18.14
N THR A 226 0.54 -10.73 19.28
CA THR A 226 1.51 -11.25 20.25
C THR A 226 0.97 -12.55 20.83
N LEU A 227 1.82 -13.56 20.97
CA LEU A 227 1.39 -14.82 21.58
C LEU A 227 1.21 -14.62 23.08
N ASP A 228 -0.02 -14.73 23.56
CA ASP A 228 -0.39 -14.58 24.97
C ASP A 228 -1.07 -15.86 25.49
N THR A 229 -0.38 -16.55 26.40
CA THR A 229 -0.86 -17.78 27.06
C THR A 229 -1.77 -17.50 28.27
N SER A 230 -1.91 -16.24 28.69
CA SER A 230 -2.76 -15.85 29.83
C SER A 230 -4.23 -15.68 29.46
N SER A 231 -4.53 -15.54 28.16
CA SER A 231 -5.86 -15.19 27.61
C SER A 231 -6.96 -16.25 27.76
N SER A 232 -6.65 -17.47 28.19
CA SER A 232 -7.69 -18.43 28.58
C SER A 232 -8.25 -18.02 29.94
N PHE A 233 -9.49 -17.53 29.96
CA PHE A 233 -10.29 -16.99 31.08
C PHE A 233 -10.42 -15.46 31.11
N LYS A 234 -11.42 -14.94 30.38
CA LYS A 234 -12.28 -13.85 30.88
C LYS A 234 -13.71 -14.40 30.99
N SER A 235 -14.00 -15.08 32.10
CA SER A 235 -15.37 -15.09 32.61
C SER A 235 -15.69 -13.65 32.98
N LEU A 236 -16.84 -13.17 32.49
CA LEU A 236 -17.40 -11.87 32.84
C LEU A 236 -17.65 -11.83 34.35
N ASP A 237 -16.75 -11.22 35.09
CA ASP A 237 -17.05 -10.39 36.25
C ASP A 237 -16.01 -9.25 36.23
N GLU A 238 -16.49 -8.03 36.46
CA GLU A 238 -15.78 -6.74 36.38
C GLU A 238 -15.76 -6.04 35.00
N ALA A 239 -16.93 -5.51 34.64
CA ALA A 239 -17.03 -4.32 33.77
C ALA A 239 -16.94 -3.04 34.64
N PRO A 240 -16.30 -1.96 34.17
CA PRO A 240 -16.36 -0.67 34.84
C PRO A 240 -17.72 0.00 34.60
N GLU A 241 -18.28 0.56 35.67
CA GLU A 241 -19.60 1.17 35.78
C GLU A 241 -19.85 2.28 34.74
N LEU A 242 -20.98 2.19 34.02
CA LEU A 242 -21.57 3.29 33.26
C LEU A 242 -23.06 3.39 33.57
N ASP A 243 -23.48 4.64 33.69
CA ASP A 243 -24.66 5.20 34.33
C ASP A 243 -26.01 4.73 33.78
N SER A 244 -26.97 4.58 34.69
CA SER A 244 -28.29 4.01 34.51
C SER A 244 -29.30 5.06 34.03
N THR A 245 -29.62 5.10 32.74
CA THR A 245 -30.94 5.59 32.24
C THR A 245 -31.13 5.23 30.77
N GLU A 246 -31.41 3.96 30.44
CA GLU A 246 -32.08 3.59 29.17
C GLU A 246 -32.53 2.10 29.14
N SER A 247 -33.02 1.57 30.27
CA SER A 247 -33.41 0.15 30.40
C SER A 247 -34.93 -0.13 30.29
N ASP A 248 -35.77 0.82 29.88
CA ASP A 248 -37.23 0.65 29.97
C ASP A 248 -37.99 0.51 28.63
N ASN A 249 -37.31 0.42 27.47
CA ASN A 249 -38.00 0.37 26.16
C ASN A 249 -37.81 -0.91 25.33
N LEU A 250 -37.21 -1.98 25.86
CA LEU A 250 -36.96 -3.22 25.11
C LEU A 250 -37.69 -4.47 25.61
N THR A 251 -38.54 -4.34 26.65
CA THR A 251 -39.29 -5.47 27.23
C THR A 251 -40.72 -5.62 26.68
N ALA A 252 -41.10 -4.88 25.63
CA ALA A 252 -42.44 -4.94 25.03
C ALA A 252 -42.52 -5.70 23.68
N ILE A 253 -41.41 -6.18 23.11
CA ILE A 253 -41.40 -6.76 21.74
C ILE A 253 -41.06 -8.27 21.72
N LEU A 254 -40.60 -8.86 22.83
CA LEU A 254 -40.19 -10.28 22.89
C LEU A 254 -41.12 -11.20 23.70
N GLN A 255 -42.38 -10.83 23.89
CA GLN A 255 -43.40 -11.68 24.54
C GLN A 255 -44.59 -12.08 23.64
N GLY A 256 -44.40 -12.06 22.32
CA GLY A 256 -45.36 -12.62 21.38
C GLY A 256 -44.67 -13.63 20.49
N LEU A 257 -45.16 -14.88 20.50
CA LEU A 257 -44.87 -15.99 19.58
C LEU A 257 -43.84 -17.03 20.07
N SER A 258 -44.29 -17.89 20.99
CA SER A 258 -44.03 -19.33 20.90
C SER A 258 -45.18 -20.14 21.51
N SER A 259 -45.38 -21.38 21.02
CA SER A 259 -46.28 -22.47 21.46
C SER A 259 -47.76 -22.45 21.02
N THR A 260 -48.46 -23.52 20.58
CA THR A 260 -48.21 -24.85 19.95
C THR A 260 -49.59 -25.49 19.59
N GLU A 261 -49.64 -26.32 18.54
CA GLU A 261 -50.44 -27.57 18.32
C GLU A 261 -51.98 -27.65 18.06
N ALA A 262 -52.30 -28.25 16.90
CA ALA A 262 -53.27 -29.34 16.53
C ALA A 262 -54.75 -29.36 17.01
N THR A 263 -55.76 -29.55 16.12
CA THR A 263 -56.27 -30.82 15.50
C THR A 263 -57.70 -30.67 14.87
N GLN A 264 -58.00 -31.49 13.85
CA GLN A 264 -59.30 -32.10 13.40
C GLN A 264 -60.27 -31.45 12.36
N GLN A 265 -60.26 -32.07 11.16
CA GLN A 265 -61.34 -32.67 10.35
C GLN A 265 -62.64 -31.91 9.99
N THR A 266 -62.94 -31.79 8.68
CA THR A 266 -63.94 -32.61 7.92
C THR A 266 -63.99 -32.21 6.43
N THR A 267 -64.12 -33.23 5.56
CA THR A 267 -64.24 -33.23 4.08
C THR A 267 -65.75 -33.22 3.67
N PRO A 268 -66.23 -33.17 2.38
CA PRO A 268 -65.89 -34.12 1.30
C PRO A 268 -66.02 -33.72 -0.20
N SER A 269 -65.59 -34.69 -1.03
CA SER A 269 -66.10 -35.13 -2.36
C SER A 269 -65.21 -34.76 -3.56
N ALA A 270 -64.44 -35.65 -4.21
CA ALA A 270 -64.72 -36.87 -5.03
C ALA A 270 -64.16 -36.57 -6.46
N THR A 271 -63.41 -37.39 -7.23
CA THR A 271 -63.42 -38.83 -7.61
C THR A 271 -62.10 -39.11 -8.39
N ALA A 272 -61.25 -40.11 -8.04
CA ALA A 272 -61.03 -41.47 -8.61
C ALA A 272 -60.67 -41.57 -10.12
N GLY A 273 -59.70 -42.35 -10.64
CA GLY A 273 -58.77 -43.41 -10.15
C GLY A 273 -57.62 -43.67 -11.16
N SER A 274 -56.42 -44.15 -10.78
CA SER A 274 -55.91 -45.55 -10.69
C SER A 274 -55.69 -46.23 -12.07
N VAL A 275 -54.64 -46.99 -12.44
CA VAL A 275 -53.80 -48.02 -11.74
C VAL A 275 -52.53 -48.39 -12.60
N THR A 276 -51.39 -48.76 -11.96
CA THR A 276 -50.38 -49.87 -12.21
C THR A 276 -49.94 -50.29 -13.64
N SER A 277 -48.74 -50.83 -13.99
CA SER A 277 -47.59 -51.48 -13.31
C SER A 277 -46.50 -51.96 -14.30
N HIS A 278 -45.27 -52.23 -13.79
CA HIS A 278 -44.25 -53.25 -14.16
C HIS A 278 -43.29 -53.11 -15.37
N SER A 279 -42.17 -53.83 -15.20
CA SER A 279 -40.78 -53.80 -15.72
C SER A 279 -40.48 -54.61 -17.00
N GLU A 280 -39.39 -54.28 -17.73
CA GLU A 280 -38.14 -55.07 -17.90
C GLU A 280 -37.31 -54.72 -19.17
N ALA A 281 -35.97 -54.81 -19.02
CA ALA A 281 -34.89 -55.25 -19.94
C ALA A 281 -34.40 -54.45 -21.18
N SER A 282 -33.06 -54.31 -21.24
CA SER A 282 -32.14 -53.92 -22.35
C SER A 282 -32.13 -54.92 -23.55
N PRO A 283 -31.43 -54.77 -24.72
CA PRO A 283 -30.03 -54.30 -24.94
C PRO A 283 -29.69 -53.54 -26.27
N SER A 284 -28.41 -53.15 -26.44
CA SER A 284 -27.72 -52.49 -27.60
C SER A 284 -27.34 -53.47 -28.76
N PRO A 285 -26.47 -53.13 -29.77
CA PRO A 285 -26.38 -52.09 -30.83
C PRO A 285 -26.36 -52.73 -32.27
N PRO A 286 -25.97 -52.06 -33.41
CA PRO A 286 -24.57 -52.12 -33.94
C PRO A 286 -24.07 -51.01 -34.94
N GLU A 287 -22.79 -51.10 -35.32
CA GLU A 287 -22.00 -50.36 -36.35
C GLU A 287 -22.27 -50.77 -37.83
N LYS A 288 -21.84 -49.95 -38.83
CA LYS A 288 -20.92 -50.34 -39.94
C LYS A 288 -20.62 -49.24 -41.01
N GLN A 289 -19.33 -49.16 -41.40
CA GLN A 289 -18.72 -48.67 -42.66
C GLN A 289 -18.67 -49.82 -43.74
N PRO A 290 -18.21 -49.72 -45.04
CA PRO A 290 -16.88 -49.19 -45.50
C PRO A 290 -16.62 -48.80 -47.02
N GLU A 291 -15.32 -48.55 -47.34
CA GLU A 291 -14.52 -48.70 -48.61
C GLU A 291 -14.32 -47.53 -49.63
N THR A 292 -13.11 -46.92 -49.80
CA THR A 292 -11.83 -47.15 -50.59
C THR A 292 -11.81 -46.53 -52.03
N VAL A 293 -10.75 -45.92 -52.63
CA VAL A 293 -9.42 -46.44 -53.11
C VAL A 293 -8.47 -45.31 -53.67
N ALA A 294 -7.13 -45.50 -53.49
CA ALA A 294 -5.90 -45.13 -54.30
C ALA A 294 -5.37 -43.68 -54.49
N THR A 295 -4.05 -43.34 -54.60
CA THR A 295 -2.74 -44.06 -54.67
C THR A 295 -1.51 -43.10 -54.59
N GLY A 296 -0.35 -43.61 -54.10
CA GLY A 296 1.04 -43.25 -54.53
C GLY A 296 1.98 -42.68 -53.45
N ALA A 297 2.78 -43.46 -52.68
CA ALA A 297 4.12 -44.07 -52.97
C ALA A 297 5.28 -43.03 -53.09
N VAL A 298 6.48 -43.08 -52.49
CA VAL A 298 7.35 -44.12 -51.86
C VAL A 298 8.52 -43.36 -51.14
N LYS A 299 8.86 -43.62 -49.85
CA LYS A 299 10.04 -44.36 -49.29
C LYS A 299 11.43 -43.76 -49.63
N THR A 300 12.49 -43.73 -48.81
CA THR A 300 12.86 -44.38 -47.52
C THR A 300 14.24 -43.87 -47.03
N GLU A 301 14.41 -43.95 -45.70
CA GLU A 301 15.56 -44.47 -44.92
C GLU A 301 16.88 -43.71 -44.69
N GLU A 302 17.25 -43.84 -43.42
CA GLU A 302 18.45 -43.49 -42.68
C GLU A 302 19.71 -44.24 -43.15
N THR A 303 20.90 -43.72 -42.84
CA THR A 303 21.92 -44.46 -42.08
C THR A 303 23.12 -43.57 -41.71
N SER A 304 23.52 -43.72 -40.46
CA SER A 304 24.75 -43.25 -39.81
C SER A 304 26.02 -43.99 -40.26
N LYS A 305 27.17 -43.30 -40.35
CA LYS A 305 28.44 -43.67 -39.66
C LYS A 305 29.62 -42.71 -39.93
N THR A 306 30.39 -42.57 -38.86
CA THR A 306 31.68 -41.93 -38.56
C THR A 306 32.88 -42.23 -39.49
N THR A 307 33.80 -41.26 -39.63
CA THR A 307 35.29 -41.40 -39.55
C THR A 307 35.95 -40.00 -39.47
N GLY A 308 37.05 -39.86 -38.72
CA GLY A 308 37.69 -38.57 -38.39
C GLY A 308 39.12 -38.34 -38.91
N LEU A 309 39.77 -37.33 -38.30
CA LEU A 309 41.19 -36.88 -38.42
C LEU A 309 41.62 -36.33 -39.80
N SER A 310 42.43 -35.27 -39.98
CA SER A 310 43.24 -34.42 -39.09
C SER A 310 44.00 -33.33 -39.91
N LYS A 311 44.43 -32.26 -39.21
CA LYS A 311 45.64 -31.42 -39.37
C LYS A 311 45.72 -30.21 -40.36
N ASP A 312 46.04 -29.07 -39.71
CA ASP A 312 47.07 -28.04 -39.98
C ASP A 312 47.09 -27.30 -41.32
N THR A 313 46.96 -25.95 -41.30
CA THR A 313 48.12 -25.02 -41.36
C THR A 313 47.67 -23.54 -41.46
N GLU A 314 48.32 -22.77 -40.60
CA GLU A 314 48.54 -21.34 -40.42
C GLU A 314 48.70 -20.37 -41.63
N ILE A 315 48.44 -19.08 -41.32
CA ILE A 315 49.00 -17.79 -41.83
C ILE A 315 48.27 -17.04 -42.97
N GLY A 316 47.89 -15.79 -42.64
CA GLY A 316 47.64 -14.72 -43.62
C GLY A 316 46.87 -13.51 -43.06
N ALA A 317 47.56 -12.60 -42.36
CA ALA A 317 47.02 -11.34 -41.84
C ALA A 317 46.92 -10.23 -42.91
N SER A 318 45.89 -9.36 -42.84
CA SER A 318 45.97 -7.89 -43.09
C SER A 318 44.61 -7.17 -42.89
N VAL A 319 44.47 -6.50 -41.73
CA VAL A 319 44.14 -5.06 -41.47
C VAL A 319 43.48 -4.27 -42.63
N SER A 320 42.42 -3.43 -42.51
CA SER A 320 41.93 -2.51 -41.47
C SER A 320 40.56 -1.91 -41.88
N GLU A 321 39.66 -1.60 -40.94
CA GLU A 321 39.20 -0.20 -40.70
C GLU A 321 38.41 -0.10 -39.37
N LYS A 322 38.57 1.05 -38.70
CA LYS A 322 38.35 1.32 -37.27
C LYS A 322 36.89 1.60 -36.91
N ALA A 323 36.50 1.18 -35.70
CA ALA A 323 35.37 1.71 -34.93
C ALA A 323 35.87 2.73 -33.87
N PRO A 324 35.04 3.73 -33.49
CA PRO A 324 35.45 4.83 -32.63
C PRO A 324 35.50 4.43 -31.14
N GLU A 325 36.36 5.12 -30.42
CA GLU A 325 36.58 5.05 -28.98
C GLU A 325 35.37 5.60 -28.21
N GLU A 326 34.72 4.76 -27.40
CA GLU A 326 33.94 5.19 -26.24
C GLU A 326 34.66 4.73 -24.97
N SER A 327 34.76 5.69 -24.04
CA SER A 327 35.52 5.69 -22.80
C SER A 327 35.22 4.51 -21.89
N GLY A 328 36.28 3.86 -21.41
CA GLY A 328 36.20 2.70 -20.56
C GLY A 328 35.71 2.98 -19.13
N ASP A 329 34.81 2.12 -18.67
CA ASP A 329 34.74 1.76 -17.26
C ASP A 329 35.67 0.57 -17.03
N ILE A 330 36.85 0.89 -16.51
CA ILE A 330 37.76 -0.06 -15.89
C ILE A 330 36.99 -0.69 -14.73
N PHE A 331 36.66 -1.98 -14.82
CA PHE A 331 36.23 -2.75 -13.65
C PHE A 331 37.35 -2.70 -12.63
N CYS A 332 37.27 -1.80 -11.65
CA CYS A 332 38.16 -1.78 -10.51
C CYS A 332 38.03 -3.12 -9.78
N CYS A 333 39.05 -3.96 -9.97
CA CYS A 333 39.37 -5.08 -9.11
C CYS A 333 39.68 -4.52 -7.71
N GLU A 334 38.68 -4.43 -6.84
CA GLU A 334 38.97 -4.28 -5.41
C GLU A 334 39.66 -5.58 -4.96
N ASP A 335 40.92 -5.48 -4.54
CA ASP A 335 41.62 -6.61 -3.94
C ASP A 335 41.03 -6.85 -2.53
N PHE A 336 40.21 -7.89 -2.41
CA PHE A 336 39.65 -8.34 -1.14
C PHE A 336 40.74 -8.97 -0.26
N VAL A 337 40.71 -8.69 1.04
CA VAL A 337 41.57 -9.34 2.04
C VAL A 337 40.75 -9.96 3.17
N PRO A 338 41.25 -11.01 3.84
CA PRO A 338 40.58 -11.57 5.02
C PRO A 338 40.29 -10.49 6.07
N GLY A 339 39.07 -10.50 6.60
CA GLY A 339 38.54 -9.49 7.53
C GLY A 339 37.74 -8.37 6.86
N ASP A 340 37.78 -8.24 5.53
CA ASP A 340 36.94 -7.26 4.82
C ASP A 340 35.45 -7.55 5.03
N LYS A 341 34.68 -6.51 5.37
CA LYS A 341 33.21 -6.58 5.36
C LYS A 341 32.71 -6.40 3.93
N VAL A 342 31.82 -7.28 3.51
CA VAL A 342 31.31 -7.33 2.13
C VAL A 342 29.81 -7.60 2.12
N THR A 343 29.15 -7.24 1.04
CA THR A 343 27.80 -7.70 0.74
C THR A 343 27.69 -8.15 -0.72
N ILE A 344 26.68 -8.95 -1.02
CA ILE A 344 26.38 -9.34 -2.39
C ILE A 344 25.65 -8.17 -3.06
N ARG A 345 26.26 -7.60 -4.10
CA ARG A 345 25.78 -6.36 -4.75
C ARG A 345 24.83 -6.59 -5.92
N VAL A 346 24.61 -7.84 -6.28
CA VAL A 346 23.83 -8.26 -7.44
C VAL A 346 22.60 -9.04 -7.02
N GLY A 347 21.52 -8.95 -7.80
CA GLY A 347 20.33 -9.77 -7.61
C GLY A 347 20.56 -11.25 -7.98
N GLU A 348 19.58 -12.09 -7.65
CA GLU A 348 19.63 -13.55 -7.79
C GLU A 348 20.09 -14.04 -9.19
N GLU A 349 19.44 -13.58 -10.25
CA GLU A 349 19.71 -14.03 -11.62
C GLU A 349 21.17 -13.74 -12.02
N LYS A 350 21.65 -12.54 -11.70
CA LYS A 350 23.03 -12.15 -11.99
C LYS A 350 24.04 -12.85 -11.09
N LEU A 351 23.68 -13.14 -9.84
CA LEU A 351 24.50 -13.94 -8.93
C LEU A 351 24.69 -15.35 -9.51
N LYS A 352 23.61 -16.01 -9.93
CA LYS A 352 23.65 -17.35 -10.56
C LYS A 352 24.58 -17.37 -11.77
N GLU A 353 24.52 -16.35 -12.62
CA GLU A 353 25.38 -16.22 -13.80
C GLU A 353 26.86 -16.09 -13.43
N LEU A 354 27.21 -15.16 -12.54
CA LEU A 354 28.59 -14.90 -12.12
C LEU A 354 29.21 -16.12 -11.42
N GLN A 355 28.40 -16.84 -10.65
CA GLN A 355 28.83 -17.99 -9.88
C GLN A 355 29.17 -19.24 -10.69
N LYS A 356 28.82 -19.29 -11.98
CA LYS A 356 29.26 -20.38 -12.88
C LYS A 356 30.78 -20.55 -12.90
N THR A 357 31.52 -19.46 -12.67
CA THR A 357 33.00 -19.43 -12.64
C THR A 357 33.60 -19.59 -11.25
N ALA A 358 32.78 -19.60 -10.18
CA ALA A 358 33.21 -19.60 -8.78
C ALA A 358 32.73 -20.83 -7.98
N GLY A 359 32.25 -21.88 -8.66
CA GLY A 359 31.85 -23.15 -8.04
C GLY A 359 30.35 -23.36 -7.90
N GLY A 360 29.53 -22.56 -8.59
CA GLY A 360 28.07 -22.67 -8.60
C GLY A 360 27.38 -21.72 -7.62
N CYS A 361 26.08 -21.50 -7.83
CA CYS A 361 25.25 -20.70 -6.93
C CYS A 361 24.28 -21.65 -6.23
N THR A 362 24.33 -21.72 -4.90
CA THR A 362 23.34 -22.46 -4.11
C THR A 362 22.22 -21.51 -3.68
N ALA A 363 21.06 -22.05 -3.29
CA ALA A 363 19.95 -21.25 -2.77
C ALA A 363 20.39 -20.42 -1.54
N ARG A 364 21.24 -21.00 -0.67
CA ARG A 364 21.83 -20.29 0.49
C ARG A 364 22.64 -19.04 0.11
N MET A 365 23.29 -19.04 -1.05
CA MET A 365 24.06 -17.87 -1.53
C MET A 365 23.14 -16.74 -1.94
N VAL A 366 22.02 -17.05 -2.61
CA VAL A 366 20.99 -16.08 -2.98
C VAL A 366 20.38 -15.44 -1.73
N ARG A 367 20.15 -16.23 -0.67
CA ARG A 367 19.61 -15.76 0.61
C ARG A 367 20.55 -14.83 1.39
N CYS A 368 21.84 -14.79 1.03
CA CYS A 368 22.81 -13.86 1.60
C CYS A 368 22.80 -12.48 0.90
N ILE A 369 21.98 -12.29 -0.13
CA ILE A 369 21.86 -11.00 -0.82
C ILE A 369 21.41 -9.93 0.18
N GLY A 370 22.17 -8.84 0.23
CA GLY A 370 21.92 -7.73 1.17
C GLY A 370 22.33 -7.99 2.62
N ARG A 371 22.91 -9.16 2.96
CA ARG A 371 23.51 -9.41 4.28
C ARG A 371 24.94 -8.87 4.34
N SER A 372 25.37 -8.50 5.54
CA SER A 372 26.78 -8.23 5.84
C SER A 372 27.52 -9.55 6.01
N GLY A 373 28.58 -9.75 5.24
CA GLY A 373 29.47 -10.89 5.29
C GLY A 373 30.90 -10.45 5.60
N GLU A 374 31.71 -11.39 6.04
CA GLU A 374 33.14 -11.18 6.28
C GLU A 374 33.95 -12.10 5.38
N VAL A 375 34.92 -11.52 4.68
CA VAL A 375 35.86 -12.28 3.86
C VAL A 375 36.73 -13.11 4.78
N THR A 376 36.68 -14.43 4.63
CA THR A 376 37.51 -15.37 5.40
C THR A 376 38.78 -15.77 4.64
N GLY A 377 38.80 -15.62 3.32
CA GLY A 377 39.93 -15.99 2.49
C GLY A 377 39.75 -15.59 1.03
N VAL A 378 40.85 -15.47 0.30
CA VAL A 378 40.86 -15.26 -1.15
C VAL A 378 41.79 -16.30 -1.76
N SER A 379 41.29 -17.05 -2.75
CA SER A 379 42.06 -18.07 -3.45
C SER A 379 43.00 -17.49 -4.50
N ASP A 380 43.96 -18.30 -4.99
CA ASP A 380 44.89 -17.92 -6.06
C ASP A 380 44.20 -17.51 -7.38
N LYS A 381 42.96 -17.97 -7.59
CA LYS A 381 42.12 -17.59 -8.76
C LYS A 381 41.24 -16.35 -8.48
N LYS A 382 41.55 -15.59 -7.42
CA LYS A 382 40.77 -14.45 -6.92
C LYS A 382 39.32 -14.77 -6.52
N ILE A 383 38.93 -16.04 -6.35
CA ILE A 383 37.61 -16.38 -5.78
C ILE A 383 37.62 -16.05 -4.28
N VAL A 384 36.60 -15.33 -3.81
CA VAL A 384 36.51 -14.78 -2.45
C VAL A 384 35.64 -15.69 -1.58
N SER A 385 36.17 -16.17 -0.47
CA SER A 385 35.42 -16.92 0.53
C SER A 385 34.84 -15.96 1.57
N VAL A 386 33.52 -16.02 1.78
CA VAL A 386 32.78 -15.12 2.67
C VAL A 386 31.92 -15.92 3.64
N LYS A 387 31.95 -15.54 4.91
CA LYS A 387 31.06 -16.04 5.96
C LYS A 387 30.01 -14.97 6.29
N PHE A 388 28.74 -15.36 6.37
CA PHE A 388 27.65 -14.47 6.79
C PHE A 388 27.16 -14.89 8.19
N GLY A 389 27.03 -13.92 9.11
CA GLY A 389 26.66 -14.14 10.51
C GLY A 389 27.83 -14.57 11.42
N SER A 390 27.82 -14.13 12.69
CA SER A 390 28.90 -14.35 13.66
C SER A 390 29.05 -15.83 14.07
N ALA A 391 27.95 -16.57 14.17
CA ALA A 391 27.92 -17.98 14.60
C ALA A 391 28.11 -19.01 13.46
N SER A 392 28.01 -18.62 12.19
CA SER A 392 28.06 -19.56 11.06
C SER A 392 29.43 -20.24 10.93
N GLN A 393 29.49 -21.57 10.78
CA GLN A 393 30.75 -22.26 10.46
C GLN A 393 30.97 -22.40 8.94
N VAL A 394 30.03 -21.92 8.13
CA VAL A 394 30.00 -22.14 6.68
C VAL A 394 30.53 -20.91 5.95
N SER A 395 31.48 -21.11 5.04
CA SER A 395 31.99 -20.09 4.12
C SER A 395 31.58 -20.40 2.68
N TYR A 396 31.11 -19.38 1.96
CA TYR A 396 30.67 -19.48 0.57
C TYR A 396 31.69 -18.82 -0.35
N ARG A 397 31.88 -19.39 -1.54
CA ARG A 397 32.86 -18.90 -2.52
C ARG A 397 32.18 -18.05 -3.58
N PHE A 398 32.55 -16.78 -3.67
CA PHE A 398 31.99 -15.82 -4.61
C PHE A 398 32.98 -15.42 -5.70
N ASN A 399 32.43 -15.21 -6.89
CA ASN A 399 33.08 -14.37 -7.89
C ASN A 399 33.21 -12.94 -7.32
N PRO A 400 34.40 -12.31 -7.34
CA PRO A 400 34.61 -10.92 -6.90
C PRO A 400 33.58 -9.93 -7.43
N ALA A 401 33.15 -10.10 -8.68
CA ALA A 401 32.20 -9.20 -9.32
C ALA A 401 30.79 -9.24 -8.70
N ALA A 402 30.47 -10.29 -7.94
CA ALA A 402 29.21 -10.39 -7.19
C ALA A 402 29.27 -9.65 -5.84
N LEU A 403 30.47 -9.31 -5.36
CA LEU A 403 30.69 -8.69 -4.07
C LEU A 403 31.00 -7.20 -4.19
N MET A 404 30.67 -6.47 -3.13
CA MET A 404 31.09 -5.09 -2.91
C MET A 404 31.69 -5.01 -1.52
N LYS A 405 32.86 -4.36 -1.40
CA LYS A 405 33.41 -4.02 -0.09
C LYS A 405 32.50 -2.98 0.57
N MET A 406 32.11 -3.25 1.79
CA MET A 406 31.32 -2.33 2.58
C MET A 406 32.25 -1.46 3.41
N ALA A 407 32.01 -0.15 3.39
CA ALA A 407 32.53 0.73 4.42
C ALA A 407 31.91 0.33 5.77
N GLU A 408 32.70 0.39 6.84
CA GLU A 408 32.19 0.24 8.20
C GLU A 408 31.36 1.49 8.53
N ILE A 409 30.03 1.38 8.40
CA ILE A 409 29.08 2.46 8.68
C ILE A 409 28.75 2.42 10.17
N LYS A 410 28.94 3.55 10.86
CA LYS A 410 28.75 3.70 12.31
C LYS A 410 27.58 4.63 12.60
N GLU A 411 27.10 4.56 13.85
CA GLU A 411 26.13 5.54 14.34
C GLU A 411 26.70 6.96 14.18
N GLY A 412 25.88 7.84 13.61
CA GLY A 412 26.25 9.22 13.31
C GLY A 412 26.64 9.48 11.85
N ASP A 413 27.01 8.44 11.09
CA ASP A 413 27.43 8.57 9.69
C ASP A 413 26.27 8.99 8.78
N THR A 414 26.61 9.60 7.65
CA THR A 414 25.67 9.94 6.57
C THR A 414 25.74 8.93 5.44
N VAL A 415 24.57 8.46 5.00
CA VAL A 415 24.44 7.44 3.96
C VAL A 415 23.42 7.88 2.92
N ARG A 416 23.72 7.64 1.65
CA ARG A 416 22.78 7.81 0.55
C ARG A 416 22.07 6.49 0.28
N ILE A 417 20.73 6.50 0.25
CA ILE A 417 19.97 5.35 -0.23
C ILE A 417 20.17 5.28 -1.74
N LYS A 418 20.44 4.08 -2.26
CA LYS A 418 20.59 3.87 -3.70
C LYS A 418 19.38 4.42 -4.48
N PRO A 419 19.58 4.96 -5.70
CA PRO A 419 18.51 5.60 -6.47
C PRO A 419 17.58 4.59 -7.18
N ASP A 420 17.98 3.33 -7.30
CA ASP A 420 17.18 2.26 -7.90
C ASP A 420 16.23 1.66 -6.85
N ILE A 421 14.95 2.04 -6.92
CA ILE A 421 13.93 1.62 -5.96
C ILE A 421 13.69 0.12 -5.96
N GLU A 422 13.76 -0.55 -7.12
CA GLU A 422 13.49 -1.99 -7.21
C GLU A 422 14.65 -2.78 -6.62
N GLN A 423 15.88 -2.35 -6.87
CA GLN A 423 17.06 -2.90 -6.20
C GLN A 423 17.02 -2.66 -4.69
N VAL A 424 16.63 -1.47 -4.24
CA VAL A 424 16.49 -1.16 -2.81
C VAL A 424 15.42 -2.03 -2.17
N LYS A 425 14.23 -2.16 -2.76
CA LYS A 425 13.16 -3.05 -2.27
C LYS A 425 13.63 -4.49 -2.17
N GLN A 426 14.36 -4.97 -3.18
CA GLN A 426 14.91 -6.33 -3.18
C GLN A 426 15.85 -6.55 -1.99
N PHE A 427 16.82 -5.65 -1.78
CA PHE A 427 17.75 -5.73 -0.65
C PHE A 427 17.06 -5.52 0.71
N ASN A 428 16.01 -4.71 0.76
CA ASN A 428 15.27 -4.42 1.98
C ASN A 428 14.17 -5.44 2.32
N SER A 429 13.93 -6.43 1.46
CA SER A 429 12.83 -7.39 1.59
C SER A 429 12.77 -8.12 2.94
N ARG A 430 13.92 -8.30 3.62
CA ARG A 430 14.02 -8.88 4.97
C ARG A 430 13.72 -7.90 6.10
N VAL A 431 14.10 -6.64 5.95
CA VAL A 431 13.97 -5.59 6.98
C VAL A 431 12.57 -4.96 6.95
N GLY A 432 11.92 -5.06 5.78
CA GLY A 432 10.58 -4.59 5.52
C GLY A 432 10.56 -3.34 4.65
N TRP A 433 9.49 -3.19 3.90
CA TRP A 433 9.23 -2.01 3.06
C TRP A 433 7.88 -1.39 3.39
N ASN A 434 7.80 -0.07 3.34
CA ASN A 434 6.54 0.66 3.35
C ASN A 434 6.61 1.82 2.35
N TYR A 435 5.47 2.29 1.85
CA TYR A 435 5.41 3.32 0.81
C TYR A 435 6.09 4.66 1.17
N LYS A 436 6.28 4.97 2.47
CA LYS A 436 6.99 6.21 2.85
C LYS A 436 8.49 6.11 2.57
N MET A 437 9.01 4.90 2.46
CA MET A 437 10.40 4.65 2.08
C MET A 437 10.65 4.98 0.61
N ASP A 438 9.63 4.97 -0.25
CA ASP A 438 9.77 5.38 -1.67
C ASP A 438 10.37 6.79 -1.78
N ALA A 439 9.98 7.71 -0.90
CA ALA A 439 10.47 9.10 -0.87
C ALA A 439 11.93 9.26 -0.40
N THR A 440 12.54 8.20 0.14
CA THR A 440 13.92 8.20 0.65
C THR A 440 14.92 7.71 -0.40
N VAL A 441 14.45 7.09 -1.48
CA VAL A 441 15.30 6.52 -2.54
C VAL A 441 16.12 7.64 -3.19
N GLY A 442 17.43 7.46 -3.28
CA GLY A 442 18.36 8.49 -3.76
C GLY A 442 18.70 9.60 -2.77
N LYS A 443 18.05 9.67 -1.60
CA LYS A 443 18.26 10.71 -0.57
C LYS A 443 19.38 10.35 0.39
N VAL A 444 19.95 11.37 1.02
CA VAL A 444 20.96 11.24 2.07
C VAL A 444 20.30 11.28 3.45
N GLY A 445 20.55 10.29 4.28
CA GLY A 445 20.07 10.23 5.65
C GLY A 445 21.20 10.02 6.65
N ARG A 446 20.91 10.23 7.93
CA ARG A 446 21.86 10.01 9.04
C ARG A 446 21.57 8.69 9.72
N VAL A 447 22.58 7.84 9.85
CA VAL A 447 22.50 6.59 10.62
C VAL A 447 22.37 6.95 12.09
N THR A 448 21.25 6.53 12.69
CA THR A 448 20.92 6.75 14.10
C THR A 448 21.10 5.52 14.96
N LYS A 449 21.16 4.34 14.35
CA LYS A 449 21.46 3.08 15.01
C LYS A 449 21.94 2.08 13.96
N VAL A 450 22.89 1.23 14.34
CA VAL A 450 23.22 -0.01 13.64
C VAL A 450 22.75 -1.14 14.57
N ASP A 451 21.93 -2.05 14.08
CA ASP A 451 21.49 -3.19 14.89
C ASP A 451 22.49 -4.36 14.84
N ASP A 452 22.20 -5.40 15.62
CA ASP A 452 23.09 -6.56 15.77
C ASP A 452 23.24 -7.37 14.47
N ASP A 453 22.30 -7.21 13.54
CA ASP A 453 22.29 -7.85 12.21
C ASP A 453 23.02 -7.00 11.15
N GLY A 454 23.46 -5.80 11.54
CA GLY A 454 24.18 -4.83 10.70
C GLY A 454 23.27 -3.94 9.86
N ASP A 455 21.96 -3.94 10.10
CA ASP A 455 21.01 -3.05 9.44
C ASP A 455 21.05 -1.65 10.05
N LEU A 456 20.76 -0.69 9.17
CA LEU A 456 20.99 0.71 9.42
C LEU A 456 19.64 1.39 9.66
N VAL A 457 19.42 1.91 10.86
CA VAL A 457 18.29 2.80 11.15
C VAL A 457 18.67 4.19 10.68
N VAL A 458 18.20 4.58 9.51
CA VAL A 458 18.53 5.84 8.85
C VAL A 458 17.42 6.87 9.09
N SER A 459 17.81 8.05 9.56
CA SER A 459 16.96 9.19 9.85
C SER A 459 17.09 10.25 8.77
N PHE A 460 15.96 10.78 8.33
CA PHE A 460 15.89 11.85 7.34
C PHE A 460 15.06 13.00 7.90
N GLY A 461 15.62 13.72 8.88
CA GLY A 461 14.85 14.64 9.71
C GLY A 461 13.95 13.89 10.70
N GLY A 462 12.64 14.11 10.66
CA GLY A 462 11.66 13.55 11.60
C GLY A 462 11.22 12.11 11.35
N CYS A 463 11.65 11.49 10.25
CA CYS A 463 11.32 10.12 9.89
C CYS A 463 12.54 9.20 10.01
N ARG A 464 12.33 7.97 10.48
CA ARG A 464 13.36 6.93 10.59
C ARG A 464 12.86 5.66 9.92
N PHE A 465 13.73 5.01 9.16
CA PHE A 465 13.47 3.73 8.52
C PHE A 465 14.70 2.84 8.66
N THR A 466 14.48 1.52 8.68
CA THR A 466 15.59 0.55 8.74
C THR A 466 15.90 0.05 7.35
N TYR A 467 17.18 0.08 6.97
CA TYR A 467 17.66 -0.40 5.69
C TYR A 467 18.69 -1.50 5.86
N ALA A 468 18.62 -2.51 5.00
CA ALA A 468 19.74 -3.39 4.78
C ALA A 468 20.97 -2.56 4.36
N PRO A 469 22.19 -2.86 4.85
CA PRO A 469 23.33 -2.01 4.58
C PRO A 469 23.66 -1.93 3.08
N ALA A 470 23.31 -2.95 2.28
CA ALA A 470 23.44 -2.93 0.82
C ALA A 470 22.56 -1.90 0.10
N CYS A 471 21.52 -1.39 0.75
CA CYS A 471 20.69 -0.28 0.25
C CYS A 471 21.40 1.08 0.34
N CYS A 472 22.48 1.16 1.12
CA CYS A 472 23.12 2.39 1.54
C CYS A 472 24.52 2.53 0.94
N VAL A 473 24.92 3.77 0.62
CA VAL A 473 26.28 4.14 0.21
C VAL A 473 26.76 5.23 1.16
N ALA A 474 27.89 5.02 1.84
CA ALA A 474 28.48 6.04 2.71
C ALA A 474 28.78 7.32 1.91
N THR A 475 28.44 8.49 2.48
CA THR A 475 28.67 9.80 1.86
C THR A 475 29.03 10.84 2.92
N SER A 476 29.72 11.91 2.52
CA SER A 476 29.97 13.10 3.34
C SER A 476 28.94 14.21 3.15
N ASP A 477 27.95 14.01 2.27
CA ASP A 477 26.87 14.95 2.02
C ASP A 477 26.00 15.18 3.27
N PRO A 478 25.47 16.39 3.50
CA PRO A 478 24.56 16.63 4.62
C PRO A 478 23.25 15.84 4.45
N PRO A 479 22.59 15.41 5.55
CA PRO A 479 21.32 14.67 5.47
C PRO A 479 20.22 15.52 4.86
N ASP A 480 19.50 14.95 3.90
CA ASP A 480 18.25 15.49 3.40
C ASP A 480 17.18 15.49 4.50
N THR A 481 16.39 16.55 4.56
CA THR A 481 15.22 16.62 5.44
C THR A 481 13.99 16.24 4.63
N ILE A 482 13.41 15.06 4.88
CA ILE A 482 12.06 14.75 4.39
C ILE A 482 11.09 15.13 5.50
N ASN A 483 10.33 16.20 5.27
CA ASN A 483 9.07 16.39 5.98
C ASN A 483 8.15 15.24 5.58
N GLY A 484 7.46 14.62 6.53
CA GLY A 484 6.59 13.45 6.33
C GLY A 484 5.33 13.68 5.49
N GLY A 485 5.41 14.52 4.45
CA GLY A 485 4.46 14.68 3.36
C GLY A 485 5.26 14.79 2.06
N GLY A 486 5.20 13.75 1.24
CA GLY A 486 5.98 13.65 0.02
C GLY A 486 5.50 14.61 -1.07
N SER A 487 6.40 15.43 -1.60
CA SER A 487 6.77 15.48 -3.01
C SER A 487 7.76 16.62 -3.25
N GLY A 488 8.66 16.43 -4.23
CA GLY A 488 9.46 17.51 -4.80
C GLY A 488 10.86 17.09 -5.25
N SER A 489 10.97 16.54 -6.46
CA SER A 489 12.13 16.75 -7.33
C SER A 489 11.91 18.05 -8.12
N GLN A 490 12.90 18.95 -8.10
CA GLN A 490 13.05 20.03 -9.08
C GLN A 490 14.24 19.69 -9.98
N GLY A 491 14.07 19.89 -11.28
CA GLY A 491 15.12 19.80 -12.28
C GLY A 491 14.69 20.41 -13.62
N GLY A 492 14.72 21.75 -13.69
CA GLY A 492 14.99 22.59 -14.87
C GLY A 492 14.22 22.36 -16.18
N ALA A 493 13.28 23.27 -16.49
CA ALA A 493 12.82 23.51 -17.86
C ALA A 493 13.12 24.96 -18.27
N ALA A 494 13.80 25.12 -19.41
CA ALA A 494 13.90 26.36 -20.16
C ALA A 494 12.81 26.41 -21.24
N ASP A 495 12.53 27.64 -21.66
CA ASP A 495 11.34 28.23 -22.26
C ASP A 495 10.89 27.69 -23.65
N ALA A 496 9.56 27.64 -23.89
CA ALA A 496 8.91 27.78 -25.21
C ALA A 496 7.36 27.92 -25.11
N GLY A 497 6.90 29.16 -24.88
CA GLY A 497 5.73 29.83 -25.48
C GLY A 497 4.45 29.05 -25.83
N VAL A 498 3.46 29.09 -24.93
CA VAL A 498 2.05 29.32 -25.28
C VAL A 498 1.56 30.48 -24.42
N SER A 499 1.07 31.53 -25.09
CA SER A 499 0.49 32.70 -24.45
C SER A 499 -0.87 32.37 -23.84
N THR A 500 -0.97 32.37 -22.51
CA THR A 500 -2.21 32.64 -21.78
C THR A 500 -1.91 33.37 -20.47
N CYS A 501 -2.83 34.26 -20.13
CA CYS A 501 -2.69 35.42 -19.27
C CYS A 501 -2.21 35.13 -17.84
N GLY A 502 -1.23 35.93 -17.41
CA GLY A 502 -0.85 36.03 -16.02
C GLY A 502 -1.96 36.65 -15.17
N THR A 503 -2.18 36.05 -14.02
CA THR A 503 -2.23 36.80 -12.76
C THR A 503 -1.34 36.09 -11.78
N SER A 504 -0.24 36.75 -11.43
CA SER A 504 0.48 36.51 -10.19
C SER A 504 -0.52 36.56 -9.04
N ILE A 505 -0.89 35.40 -8.50
CA ILE A 505 -1.41 35.37 -7.13
C ILE A 505 -0.18 35.30 -6.25
N ASP A 506 0.29 36.50 -5.94
CA ASP A 506 1.27 36.82 -4.92
C ASP A 506 0.99 36.04 -3.63
N GLY A 507 2.06 35.70 -2.92
CA GLY A 507 2.05 35.08 -1.60
C GLY A 507 1.49 36.01 -0.51
N GLY A 508 0.24 36.44 -0.67
CA GLY A 508 -0.46 37.41 0.18
C GLY A 508 -1.43 36.78 1.19
N GLU A 509 -2.06 35.65 0.88
CA GLU A 509 -3.09 35.07 1.78
C GLU A 509 -2.49 34.40 3.02
N GLY A 510 -1.26 33.88 2.90
CA GLY A 510 -0.47 33.45 4.06
C GLY A 510 -0.06 34.60 4.98
N LYS A 511 0.02 35.85 4.46
CA LYS A 511 0.38 37.03 5.26
C LYS A 511 -0.81 37.58 6.04
N GLU A 512 -2.03 37.52 5.51
CA GLU A 512 -3.27 37.91 6.21
C GLU A 512 -3.58 36.98 7.40
N SER A 513 -3.45 35.67 7.20
CA SER A 513 -3.61 34.66 8.25
C SER A 513 -2.49 34.75 9.31
N MET A 514 -1.25 35.06 8.90
CA MET A 514 -0.13 35.29 9.83
C MET A 514 -0.22 36.66 10.54
N LYS A 515 -0.86 37.66 9.93
CA LYS A 515 -1.20 38.96 10.54
C LYS A 515 -2.29 38.81 11.59
N LEU A 516 -3.27 37.93 11.36
CA LEU A 516 -4.26 37.51 12.36
C LEU A 516 -3.60 36.80 13.55
N PHE A 517 -2.74 35.81 13.30
CA PHE A 517 -1.98 35.13 14.37
C PHE A 517 -1.04 36.08 15.13
N LYS A 518 -0.45 37.08 14.46
CA LYS A 518 0.37 38.13 15.07
C LYS A 518 -0.46 39.09 15.93
N MET A 519 -1.60 39.57 15.41
CA MET A 519 -2.56 40.41 16.14
C MET A 519 -3.15 39.68 17.36
N MET A 520 -3.43 38.38 17.24
CA MET A 520 -3.91 37.52 18.33
C MET A 520 -2.87 37.28 19.42
N ARG A 521 -1.58 37.19 19.07
CA ARG A 521 -0.48 37.12 20.03
C ARG A 521 -0.33 38.44 20.80
N ASP A 522 -0.48 39.56 20.10
CA ASP A 522 -0.34 40.90 20.69
C ASP A 522 -1.52 41.23 21.62
N ALA A 523 -2.74 40.73 21.34
CA ALA A 523 -3.91 40.84 22.21
C ALA A 523 -3.80 40.07 23.54
N VAL A 524 -3.01 38.99 23.59
CA VAL A 524 -2.75 38.21 24.82
C VAL A 524 -1.62 38.82 25.64
N LEU A 525 -0.65 39.49 25.00
CA LEU A 525 0.53 40.05 25.65
C LEU A 525 0.37 41.54 26.03
N GLY A 526 -0.58 42.24 25.43
CA GLY A 526 -0.82 43.67 25.63
C GLY A 526 -2.04 43.96 26.48
N GLU A 527 -2.01 43.62 27.77
CA GLU A 527 -2.48 44.52 28.85
C GLU A 527 -2.23 43.91 30.23
N SER A 528 -1.11 44.32 30.84
CA SER A 528 -0.99 44.37 32.28
C SER A 528 -1.70 45.63 32.76
N SER A 529 -3.01 45.57 32.99
CA SER A 529 -3.69 46.58 33.80
C SER A 529 -4.80 45.95 34.61
N LYS A 530 -4.75 46.19 35.93
CA LYS A 530 -5.65 45.64 36.93
C LYS A 530 -7.07 46.19 36.68
N GLY A 531 -7.98 45.35 36.20
CA GLY A 531 -9.40 45.64 36.10
C GLY A 531 -10.23 44.36 36.15
N HIS A 532 -11.02 44.18 37.21
CA HIS A 532 -11.82 42.99 37.46
C HIS A 532 -12.93 42.81 36.39
N GLY A 533 -12.93 41.66 35.71
CA GLY A 533 -14.14 40.89 35.33
C GLY A 533 -15.17 41.48 34.35
N ARG A 534 -14.87 42.50 33.54
CA ARG A 534 -15.89 43.16 32.67
C ARG A 534 -15.42 43.59 31.27
N SER A 535 -14.20 43.29 30.86
CA SER A 535 -13.69 43.74 29.55
C SER A 535 -13.97 42.73 28.45
N ILE A 536 -14.19 43.20 27.21
CA ILE A 536 -14.27 42.34 26.03
C ILE A 536 -12.99 41.49 25.86
N GLY A 537 -11.83 42.00 26.32
CA GLY A 537 -10.59 41.24 26.37
C GLY A 537 -10.65 40.03 27.33
N ALA A 538 -11.32 40.16 28.48
CA ALA A 538 -11.51 39.03 29.40
C ALA A 538 -12.39 37.93 28.78
N LEU A 539 -13.41 38.30 27.98
CA LEU A 539 -14.23 37.32 27.26
C LEU A 539 -13.39 36.53 26.24
N PHE A 540 -12.55 37.22 25.46
CA PHE A 540 -11.66 36.57 24.50
C PHE A 540 -10.59 35.71 25.18
N ALA A 541 -10.12 36.10 26.37
CA ALA A 541 -9.24 35.27 27.18
C ALA A 541 -9.94 34.00 27.69
N ALA A 542 -11.19 34.11 28.17
CA ALA A 542 -12.00 32.96 28.60
C ALA A 542 -12.23 31.97 27.44
N ILE A 543 -12.59 32.48 26.25
CA ILE A 543 -12.69 31.66 25.03
C ILE A 543 -11.36 30.97 24.72
N ASN A 544 -10.24 31.69 24.79
CA ASN A 544 -8.92 31.12 24.52
C ASN A 544 -8.52 29.99 25.49
N MET A 545 -9.09 29.98 26.70
CA MET A 545 -8.89 28.95 27.71
C MET A 545 -9.95 27.83 27.65
N GLY A 546 -10.93 27.94 26.76
CA GLY A 546 -12.05 27.00 26.67
C GLY A 546 -13.03 27.08 27.86
N ALA A 547 -13.01 28.18 28.63
CA ALA A 547 -13.83 28.36 29.83
C ALA A 547 -15.26 28.81 29.47
N ASP A 548 -16.12 27.88 29.06
CA ASP A 548 -17.46 28.17 28.56
C ASP A 548 -18.44 28.65 29.64
N ASP A 549 -18.27 28.21 30.89
CA ASP A 549 -19.03 28.72 32.03
C ASP A 549 -18.76 30.22 32.28
N ASP A 550 -17.50 30.64 32.20
CA ASP A 550 -17.11 32.06 32.32
C ASP A 550 -17.68 32.87 31.15
N VAL A 551 -17.61 32.34 29.92
CA VAL A 551 -18.22 32.95 28.73
C VAL A 551 -19.73 33.15 28.95
N ARG A 552 -20.41 32.13 29.50
CA ARG A 552 -21.85 32.16 29.75
C ARG A 552 -22.22 33.19 30.82
N ASP A 553 -21.54 33.19 31.96
CA ASP A 553 -21.79 34.11 33.06
C ASP A 553 -21.52 35.57 32.66
N MET A 554 -20.43 35.83 31.92
CA MET A 554 -20.10 37.16 31.41
C MET A 554 -21.18 37.68 30.44
N CYS A 555 -21.59 36.87 29.47
CA CYS A 555 -22.57 37.27 28.46
C CYS A 555 -24.01 37.32 29.02
N GLN A 556 -24.34 36.56 30.05
CA GLN A 556 -25.64 36.70 30.74
C GLN A 556 -25.74 38.00 31.53
N ARG A 557 -24.63 38.46 32.12
CA ARG A 557 -24.56 39.74 32.83
C ARG A 557 -24.53 40.94 31.89
N ASP A 558 -23.88 40.80 30.74
CA ASP A 558 -23.86 41.82 29.68
C ASP A 558 -24.11 41.16 28.31
N PRO A 559 -25.39 41.06 27.88
CA PRO A 559 -25.75 40.48 26.59
C PRO A 559 -25.15 41.19 25.37
N SER A 560 -24.70 42.45 25.52
CA SER A 560 -24.06 43.16 24.41
C SER A 560 -22.74 42.52 23.99
N LEU A 561 -22.11 41.73 24.88
CA LEU A 561 -20.84 41.08 24.62
C LEU A 561 -20.91 39.97 23.58
N VAL A 562 -22.07 39.35 23.36
CA VAL A 562 -22.25 38.21 22.44
C VAL A 562 -21.83 38.57 21.01
N GLU A 563 -22.17 39.79 20.57
CA GLU A 563 -21.88 40.30 19.22
C GLU A 563 -20.82 41.42 19.22
N ARG A 564 -20.27 41.77 20.38
CA ARG A 564 -19.32 42.88 20.47
C ARG A 564 -17.99 42.47 19.86
N GLU A 565 -17.63 43.13 18.78
CA GLU A 565 -16.37 42.88 18.11
C GLU A 565 -15.17 43.36 18.93
N TYR A 566 -14.09 42.59 18.88
CA TYR A 566 -12.78 42.98 19.38
C TYR A 566 -11.77 42.87 18.24
N GLN A 567 -11.19 44.00 17.85
CA GLN A 567 -10.33 44.11 16.66
C GLN A 567 -11.00 43.59 15.36
N GLY A 568 -12.30 43.86 15.20
CA GLY A 568 -13.05 43.48 14.00
C GLY A 568 -13.43 41.99 13.93
N ILE A 569 -13.46 41.30 15.07
CA ILE A 569 -13.78 39.87 15.17
C ILE A 569 -14.83 39.68 16.26
N THR A 570 -15.90 38.93 15.98
CA THR A 570 -16.91 38.57 16.98
C THR A 570 -16.42 37.43 17.88
N PRO A 571 -16.94 37.29 19.11
CA PRO A 571 -16.61 36.17 19.99
C PRO A 571 -16.84 34.81 19.33
N LEU A 572 -17.91 34.67 18.54
CA LEU A 572 -18.23 33.44 17.84
C LEU A 572 -17.20 33.10 16.75
N ILE A 573 -16.76 34.08 15.94
CA ILE A 573 -15.67 33.88 14.97
C ILE A 573 -14.40 33.42 15.69
N TYR A 574 -14.07 34.04 16.83
CA TYR A 574 -12.88 33.69 17.59
C TYR A 574 -12.96 32.27 18.17
N ALA A 575 -14.06 31.91 18.83
CA ALA A 575 -14.27 30.57 19.38
C ALA A 575 -14.21 29.48 18.29
N SER A 576 -14.82 29.73 17.13
CA SER A 576 -14.79 28.85 15.95
C SER A 576 -13.37 28.64 15.42
N LEU A 577 -12.58 29.71 15.27
CA LEU A 577 -11.18 29.61 14.81
C LEU A 577 -10.32 28.79 15.78
N ARG A 578 -10.54 28.98 17.09
CA ARG A 578 -9.77 28.31 18.15
C ARG A 578 -10.10 26.84 18.30
N GLY A 579 -11.27 26.41 17.84
CA GLY A 579 -11.74 25.03 17.99
C GLY A 579 -12.44 24.77 19.33
N GLU A 580 -12.90 25.82 20.00
CA GLU A 580 -13.44 25.73 21.36
C GLU A 580 -14.94 25.43 21.32
N ARG A 581 -15.27 24.15 21.04
CA ARG A 581 -16.64 23.70 20.80
C ARG A 581 -17.63 24.09 21.91
N ALA A 582 -17.23 23.99 23.18
CA ALA A 582 -18.08 24.35 24.32
C ALA A 582 -18.42 25.85 24.34
N CYS A 583 -17.43 26.71 24.10
CA CYS A 583 -17.62 28.16 23.98
C CYS A 583 -18.48 28.52 22.76
N VAL A 584 -18.30 27.84 21.63
CA VAL A 584 -19.18 28.02 20.44
C VAL A 584 -20.62 27.68 20.78
N MET A 585 -20.88 26.53 21.44
CA MET A 585 -22.23 26.16 21.87
C MET A 585 -22.83 27.19 22.84
N ALA A 586 -22.04 27.67 23.82
CA ALA A 586 -22.49 28.67 24.78
C ALA A 586 -22.92 29.97 24.06
N LEU A 587 -22.08 30.50 23.17
CA LEU A 587 -22.35 31.74 22.42
C LEU A 587 -23.60 31.59 21.53
N LEU A 588 -23.73 30.48 20.81
CA LEU A 588 -24.92 30.23 19.97
C LEU A 588 -26.20 30.11 20.81
N ASN A 589 -26.15 29.49 21.99
CA ASN A 589 -27.30 29.38 22.88
C ASN A 589 -27.68 30.71 23.53
N LEU A 590 -26.75 31.67 23.58
CA LEU A 590 -26.99 33.05 24.00
C LEU A 590 -27.48 33.95 22.86
N GLY A 591 -27.70 33.40 21.66
CA GLY A 591 -28.26 34.11 20.52
C GLY A 591 -27.23 34.73 19.59
N ALA A 592 -25.98 34.27 19.59
CA ALA A 592 -24.99 34.71 18.60
C ALA A 592 -25.46 34.37 17.17
N ASP A 593 -25.38 35.33 16.26
CA ASP A 593 -25.72 35.19 14.86
C ASP A 593 -24.63 34.38 14.14
N VAL A 594 -25.02 33.20 13.66
CA VAL A 594 -24.14 32.25 12.98
C VAL A 594 -23.56 32.79 11.67
N ASN A 595 -24.17 33.82 11.09
CA ASN A 595 -23.77 34.42 9.82
C ASN A 595 -23.11 35.79 9.98
N LYS A 596 -23.01 36.33 11.21
CA LYS A 596 -22.42 37.63 11.46
C LYS A 596 -20.92 37.62 11.13
N CYS A 597 -20.53 38.40 10.13
CA CYS A 597 -19.13 38.72 9.87
C CYS A 597 -18.66 39.87 10.77
N GLY A 598 -17.37 39.88 11.09
CA GLY A 598 -16.73 41.06 11.69
C GLY A 598 -16.41 42.12 10.63
N ASP A 599 -15.45 43.01 10.92
CA ASP A 599 -15.01 44.08 10.00
C ASP A 599 -14.62 43.58 8.59
N ASN A 600 -14.11 42.34 8.48
CA ASN A 600 -13.85 41.72 7.18
C ASN A 600 -15.04 40.84 6.78
N PRO A 601 -15.80 41.19 5.72
CA PRO A 601 -16.97 40.42 5.31
C PRO A 601 -16.62 38.99 4.88
N ARG A 602 -15.35 38.70 4.55
CA ARG A 602 -14.86 37.36 4.21
C ARG A 602 -14.62 36.48 5.43
N LYS A 603 -14.82 36.99 6.65
CA LYS A 603 -14.64 36.24 7.90
C LYS A 603 -16.01 36.02 8.53
N THR A 604 -16.55 34.83 8.33
CA THR A 604 -17.76 34.35 9.01
C THR A 604 -17.38 33.27 10.04
N PRO A 605 -18.25 32.93 10.99
CA PRO A 605 -18.00 31.84 11.93
C PRO A 605 -17.64 30.53 11.22
N MET A 606 -18.31 30.21 10.11
CA MET A 606 -18.04 28.99 9.36
C MET A 606 -16.72 29.06 8.58
N SER A 607 -16.34 30.20 7.99
CA SER A 607 -15.02 30.31 7.34
C SER A 607 -13.88 30.21 8.36
N ALA A 608 -14.08 30.68 9.59
CA ALA A 608 -13.14 30.50 10.69
C ALA A 608 -12.98 29.03 11.13
N VAL A 609 -14.03 28.20 11.07
CA VAL A 609 -13.90 26.74 11.28
C VAL A 609 -13.04 26.09 10.21
N ILE A 610 -13.24 26.47 8.93
CA ILE A 610 -12.47 25.94 7.80
C ILE A 610 -10.97 26.28 7.93
N GLU A 611 -10.66 27.49 8.40
CA GLU A 611 -9.28 27.93 8.67
C GLU A 611 -8.72 27.44 10.02
N GLY A 612 -9.59 26.99 10.92
CA GLY A 612 -9.30 26.69 12.30
C GLY A 612 -8.80 25.27 12.57
N LYS A 613 -8.74 24.94 13.86
CA LYS A 613 -8.16 23.68 14.37
C LYS A 613 -9.11 22.49 14.40
N SER A 614 -10.40 22.73 14.62
CA SER A 614 -11.41 21.67 14.85
C SER A 614 -12.52 21.76 13.82
N GLU A 615 -12.57 20.78 12.94
CA GLU A 615 -13.57 20.68 11.86
C GLU A 615 -14.93 20.23 12.39
N GLU A 616 -14.98 19.61 13.58
CA GLU A 616 -16.18 19.08 14.24
C GLU A 616 -17.21 20.16 14.61
N ILE A 617 -16.77 21.43 14.64
CA ILE A 617 -17.64 22.60 14.85
C ILE A 617 -18.48 22.90 13.60
N ALA A 618 -18.05 22.46 12.41
CA ALA A 618 -18.75 22.70 11.16
C ALA A 618 -20.21 22.23 11.20
N GLU A 619 -20.44 20.98 11.64
CA GLU A 619 -21.78 20.40 11.76
C GLU A 619 -22.67 21.19 12.74
N LEU A 620 -22.08 21.70 13.82
CA LEU A 620 -22.81 22.51 14.80
C LEU A 620 -23.27 23.84 14.19
N LEU A 621 -22.39 24.55 13.47
CA LEU A 621 -22.76 25.83 12.85
C LEU A 621 -23.76 25.61 11.72
N LEU A 622 -23.54 24.63 10.85
CA LEU A 622 -24.43 24.34 9.72
C LEU A 622 -25.84 24.00 10.19
N ALA A 623 -25.98 23.22 11.27
CA ALA A 623 -27.27 22.93 11.89
C ALA A 623 -28.00 24.17 12.47
N ARG A 624 -27.31 25.32 12.61
CA ARG A 624 -27.89 26.60 13.05
C ARG A 624 -28.21 27.54 11.89
N GLY A 625 -28.12 27.09 10.64
CA GLY A 625 -28.55 27.85 9.47
C GLY A 625 -27.47 28.78 8.90
N VAL A 626 -26.24 28.29 8.76
CA VAL A 626 -25.18 29.00 8.03
C VAL A 626 -25.62 29.27 6.59
N ASP A 627 -25.42 30.50 6.13
CA ASP A 627 -25.56 30.89 4.73
C ASP A 627 -24.41 30.31 3.90
N THR A 628 -24.72 29.28 3.12
CA THR A 628 -23.77 28.59 2.25
C THR A 628 -23.55 29.31 0.91
N THR A 629 -24.34 30.35 0.62
CA THR A 629 -24.28 31.13 -0.62
C THR A 629 -23.36 32.34 -0.53
N HIS A 630 -22.86 32.65 0.67
CA HIS A 630 -21.94 33.75 0.89
C HIS A 630 -20.69 33.62 0.00
N LEU A 631 -20.35 34.72 -0.69
CA LEU A 631 -19.20 34.79 -1.57
C LEU A 631 -18.01 35.43 -0.86
N TYR A 632 -17.01 34.61 -0.62
CA TYR A 632 -15.65 35.00 -0.33
C TYR A 632 -15.04 35.46 -1.65
N GLY A 633 -14.30 36.56 -1.66
CA GLY A 633 -13.98 37.18 -2.95
C GLY A 633 -13.17 36.28 -3.89
N ASP A 634 -13.12 36.74 -5.14
CA ASP A 634 -12.95 35.91 -6.34
C ASP A 634 -14.13 34.96 -6.63
N GLY A 635 -15.24 35.11 -5.90
CA GLY A 635 -16.46 34.32 -6.11
C GLY A 635 -16.43 32.95 -5.42
N HIS A 636 -15.45 32.72 -4.55
CA HIS A 636 -15.35 31.50 -3.76
C HIS A 636 -16.53 31.35 -2.80
N THR A 637 -17.16 30.18 -2.80
CA THR A 637 -18.11 29.76 -1.75
C THR A 637 -17.38 29.06 -0.59
N LEU A 638 -18.10 28.69 0.47
CA LEU A 638 -17.55 27.85 1.55
C LEU A 638 -16.95 26.53 1.03
N ALA A 639 -17.53 25.96 -0.04
CA ALA A 639 -17.02 24.73 -0.67
C ALA A 639 -15.62 24.95 -1.27
N HIS A 640 -15.41 26.08 -1.95
CA HIS A 640 -14.10 26.45 -2.48
C HIS A 640 -13.08 26.64 -1.36
N LEU A 641 -13.44 27.35 -0.28
CA LEU A 641 -12.55 27.53 0.86
C LEU A 641 -12.17 26.20 1.53
N ALA A 642 -13.14 25.31 1.74
CA ALA A 642 -12.90 23.99 2.31
C ALA A 642 -11.97 23.15 1.43
N THR A 643 -12.11 23.25 0.10
CA THR A 643 -11.19 22.64 -0.85
C THR A 643 -9.78 23.23 -0.76
N LEU A 644 -9.64 24.56 -0.82
CA LEU A 644 -8.35 25.26 -0.75
C LEU A 644 -7.57 24.88 0.52
N ARG A 645 -8.27 24.71 1.64
CA ARG A 645 -7.71 24.29 2.93
C ARG A 645 -7.58 22.77 3.09
N ASN A 646 -7.99 21.98 2.08
CA ASN A 646 -7.94 20.51 2.06
C ASN A 646 -8.71 19.87 3.24
N LYS A 647 -9.93 20.36 3.51
CA LYS A 647 -10.78 20.05 4.68
C LYS A 647 -11.95 19.11 4.30
N PRO A 648 -11.72 17.79 4.18
CA PRO A 648 -12.73 16.85 3.68
C PRO A 648 -13.96 16.71 4.58
N PHE A 649 -13.81 16.90 5.90
CA PHE A 649 -14.96 16.87 6.81
C PHE A 649 -15.89 18.05 6.54
N CYS A 650 -15.33 19.25 6.40
CA CYS A 650 -16.11 20.45 6.08
C CYS A 650 -16.83 20.31 4.73
N ILE A 651 -16.17 19.76 3.70
CA ILE A 651 -16.79 19.50 2.39
C ILE A 651 -18.02 18.59 2.54
N ARG A 652 -17.87 17.46 3.23
CA ARG A 652 -18.98 16.53 3.46
C ARG A 652 -20.11 17.14 4.31
N ALA A 653 -19.77 17.93 5.31
CA ALA A 653 -20.77 18.62 6.14
C ALA A 653 -21.54 19.65 5.31
N LEU A 654 -20.84 20.49 4.55
CA LEU A 654 -21.46 21.49 3.66
C LEU A 654 -22.44 20.83 2.66
N ALA A 655 -22.02 19.74 2.03
CA ALA A 655 -22.85 18.94 1.13
C ALA A 655 -24.14 18.43 1.79
N ARG A 656 -24.05 17.82 2.99
CA ARG A 656 -25.21 17.32 3.75
C ARG A 656 -26.22 18.42 4.09
N HIS A 657 -25.74 19.64 4.30
CA HIS A 657 -26.57 20.81 4.60
C HIS A 657 -26.93 21.63 3.35
N GLY A 658 -26.82 21.03 2.15
CA GLY A 658 -27.36 21.59 0.91
C GLY A 658 -26.54 22.71 0.27
N ALA A 659 -25.26 22.86 0.64
CA ALA A 659 -24.37 23.78 -0.06
C ALA A 659 -24.12 23.30 -1.51
N ASP A 660 -24.06 24.23 -2.46
CA ASP A 660 -23.79 23.90 -3.86
C ASP A 660 -22.31 23.55 -4.06
N MET A 661 -22.02 22.25 -4.22
CA MET A 661 -20.68 21.73 -4.50
C MET A 661 -20.23 21.94 -5.96
N ASN A 662 -21.13 22.41 -6.82
CA ASN A 662 -20.89 22.69 -8.24
C ASN A 662 -20.83 24.20 -8.54
N ALA A 663 -20.89 25.03 -7.49
CA ALA A 663 -20.81 26.48 -7.64
C ALA A 663 -19.54 26.86 -8.41
N LYS A 664 -19.67 27.83 -9.30
CA LYS A 664 -18.57 28.37 -10.10
C LYS A 664 -18.04 29.65 -9.48
N ASP A 665 -16.73 29.76 -9.37
CA ASP A 665 -16.07 31.01 -9.02
C ASP A 665 -16.01 31.99 -10.22
N ARG A 666 -15.26 33.09 -10.10
CA ARG A 666 -15.10 34.07 -11.19
C ARG A 666 -14.35 33.54 -12.42
N PHE A 667 -13.61 32.45 -12.29
CA PHE A 667 -12.89 31.75 -13.37
C PHE A 667 -13.67 30.55 -13.90
N GLU A 668 -14.94 30.43 -13.49
CA GLU A 668 -15.81 29.30 -13.76
C GLU A 668 -15.29 27.96 -13.21
N ASP A 669 -14.29 27.99 -12.33
CA ASP A 669 -13.78 26.82 -11.66
C ASP A 669 -14.75 26.42 -10.55
N THR A 670 -15.01 25.12 -10.46
CA THR A 670 -15.77 24.53 -9.35
C THR A 670 -14.81 24.11 -8.24
N PRO A 671 -15.29 23.77 -7.03
CA PRO A 671 -14.45 23.19 -5.99
C PRO A 671 -13.67 21.96 -6.47
N LEU A 672 -14.20 21.17 -7.41
CA LEU A 672 -13.48 20.04 -7.99
C LEU A 672 -12.30 20.48 -8.86
N HIS A 673 -12.45 21.53 -9.66
CA HIS A 673 -11.36 22.07 -10.47
C HIS A 673 -10.21 22.56 -9.58
N ILE A 674 -10.50 23.33 -8.52
CA ILE A 674 -9.50 23.78 -7.55
C ILE A 674 -8.79 22.58 -6.88
N ALA A 675 -9.53 21.52 -6.56
CA ALA A 675 -8.95 20.34 -5.93
C ALA A 675 -7.92 19.66 -6.84
N ILE A 676 -8.19 19.62 -8.15
CA ILE A 676 -7.32 19.02 -9.16
C ILE A 676 -6.09 19.90 -9.41
N GLU A 677 -6.28 21.20 -9.65
CA GLU A 677 -5.22 22.14 -9.97
C GLU A 677 -4.23 22.32 -8.80
N GLN A 678 -4.74 22.42 -7.57
CA GLN A 678 -3.90 22.61 -6.38
C GLN A 678 -3.52 21.30 -5.65
N ARG A 679 -3.79 20.14 -6.27
CA ARG A 679 -3.47 18.80 -5.73
C ARG A 679 -3.95 18.60 -4.28
N LYS A 680 -5.21 18.94 -4.03
CA LYS A 680 -5.86 18.81 -2.70
C LYS A 680 -6.49 17.43 -2.57
N ASP A 681 -5.68 16.38 -2.47
CA ASP A 681 -6.14 14.99 -2.59
C ASP A 681 -7.27 14.59 -1.63
N LYS A 682 -7.26 15.09 -0.39
CA LYS A 682 -8.33 14.76 0.58
C LYS A 682 -9.66 15.44 0.20
N ALA A 683 -9.58 16.70 -0.23
CA ALA A 683 -10.74 17.42 -0.73
C ALA A 683 -11.27 16.81 -2.03
N LEU A 684 -10.36 16.45 -2.95
CA LEU A 684 -10.67 15.73 -4.17
C LEU A 684 -11.40 14.42 -3.90
N GLU A 685 -10.88 13.57 -3.01
CA GLU A 685 -11.55 12.32 -2.60
C GLU A 685 -12.94 12.58 -2.01
N ALA A 686 -13.07 13.60 -1.16
CA ALA A 686 -14.36 13.97 -0.59
C ALA A 686 -15.35 14.41 -1.67
N LEU A 687 -14.97 15.31 -2.58
CA LEU A 687 -15.81 15.81 -3.65
C LEU A 687 -16.22 14.70 -4.63
N VAL A 688 -15.27 13.87 -5.06
CA VAL A 688 -15.54 12.76 -5.99
C VAL A 688 -16.36 11.65 -5.32
N SER A 689 -16.42 11.56 -3.99
CA SER A 689 -17.33 10.63 -3.31
C SER A 689 -18.79 11.12 -3.22
N LEU A 690 -19.05 12.40 -3.47
CA LEU A 690 -20.38 12.99 -3.30
C LEU A 690 -21.23 12.84 -4.58
N PRO A 691 -22.40 12.18 -4.54
CA PRO A 691 -23.19 11.88 -5.73
C PRO A 691 -23.67 13.14 -6.50
N GLU A 692 -23.89 14.24 -5.80
CA GLU A 692 -24.32 15.53 -6.37
C GLU A 692 -23.23 16.30 -7.13
N VAL A 693 -21.95 15.96 -6.94
CA VAL A 693 -20.84 16.61 -7.64
C VAL A 693 -20.82 16.20 -9.11
N ASN A 694 -20.92 17.20 -9.99
CA ASN A 694 -20.89 17.01 -11.42
C ASN A 694 -19.46 17.21 -11.96
N ILE A 695 -18.81 16.11 -12.29
CA ILE A 695 -17.43 16.09 -12.82
C ILE A 695 -17.30 16.64 -14.24
N ASN A 696 -18.43 16.88 -14.91
CA ASN A 696 -18.50 17.22 -16.33
C ASN A 696 -18.69 18.72 -16.61
N ILE A 697 -18.78 19.53 -15.55
CA ILE A 697 -18.75 20.97 -15.66
C ILE A 697 -17.34 21.35 -16.11
N GLY A 698 -17.21 22.25 -17.07
CA GLY A 698 -15.90 22.85 -17.33
C GLY A 698 -15.83 24.32 -17.02
N ASN A 699 -14.58 24.77 -16.92
CA ASN A 699 -14.19 26.10 -16.50
C ASN A 699 -14.13 27.10 -17.66
N THR A 700 -13.52 28.27 -17.43
CA THR A 700 -13.34 29.32 -18.45
C THR A 700 -12.54 28.86 -19.68
N ARG A 701 -11.67 27.85 -19.51
CA ARG A 701 -10.93 27.21 -20.61
C ARG A 701 -11.71 26.07 -21.27
N ASP A 702 -12.96 25.87 -20.86
CA ASP A 702 -13.85 24.78 -21.28
C ASP A 702 -13.31 23.38 -20.93
N PHE A 703 -12.32 23.25 -20.04
CA PHE A 703 -11.84 21.97 -19.53
C PHE A 703 -12.76 21.44 -18.44
N ASP A 704 -13.21 20.20 -18.55
CA ASP A 704 -13.83 19.48 -17.44
C ASP A 704 -12.78 18.86 -16.48
N ALA A 705 -13.25 18.16 -15.45
CA ALA A 705 -12.37 17.58 -14.43
C ALA A 705 -11.38 16.55 -14.99
N ILE A 706 -11.81 15.70 -15.94
CA ILE A 706 -10.95 14.65 -16.53
C ILE A 706 -9.89 15.32 -17.40
N GLN A 707 -10.30 16.24 -18.27
CA GLN A 707 -9.38 16.96 -19.15
C GLN A 707 -8.39 17.82 -18.36
N LEU A 708 -8.84 18.47 -17.28
CA LEU A 708 -7.96 19.24 -16.40
C LEU A 708 -6.97 18.33 -15.66
N ALA A 709 -7.40 17.16 -15.19
CA ALA A 709 -6.51 16.19 -14.55
C ALA A 709 -5.42 15.68 -15.52
N SER A 710 -5.80 15.40 -16.78
CA SER A 710 -4.86 15.03 -17.84
C SER A 710 -3.92 16.18 -18.23
N LEU A 711 -4.40 17.42 -18.22
CA LEU A 711 -3.57 18.61 -18.47
C LEU A 711 -2.56 18.86 -17.36
N MET A 712 -2.91 18.56 -16.11
CA MET A 712 -2.09 18.87 -14.93
C MET A 712 -1.19 17.73 -14.46
N ASP A 713 -1.17 16.61 -15.19
CA ASP A 713 -0.54 15.35 -14.77
C ASP A 713 -0.96 14.95 -13.35
N ASN A 714 -2.26 15.06 -13.07
CA ASN A 714 -2.83 14.66 -11.81
C ASN A 714 -3.43 13.25 -11.95
N THR A 715 -2.55 12.25 -12.01
CA THR A 715 -2.89 10.83 -12.12
C THR A 715 -3.87 10.39 -11.03
N ARG A 716 -3.70 10.88 -9.80
CA ARG A 716 -4.60 10.56 -8.68
C ARG A 716 -6.03 11.05 -8.92
N ALA A 717 -6.18 12.29 -9.40
CA ALA A 717 -7.49 12.80 -9.79
C ALA A 717 -8.07 12.02 -10.95
N LEU A 718 -7.25 11.71 -11.95
CA LEU A 718 -7.67 10.95 -13.11
C LEU A 718 -8.17 9.55 -12.72
N GLU A 719 -7.44 8.80 -11.89
CA GLU A 719 -7.87 7.51 -11.35
C GLU A 719 -9.23 7.60 -10.63
N LEU A 720 -9.40 8.59 -9.75
CA LEU A 720 -10.64 8.76 -8.98
C LEU A 720 -11.83 9.11 -9.86
N LEU A 721 -11.62 9.99 -10.84
CA LEU A 721 -12.65 10.41 -11.79
C LEU A 721 -13.07 9.25 -12.70
N LEU A 722 -12.09 8.51 -13.25
CA LEU A 722 -12.34 7.37 -14.11
C LEU A 722 -13.00 6.20 -13.36
N ALA A 723 -12.64 5.99 -12.09
CA ALA A 723 -13.32 5.00 -11.24
C ALA A 723 -14.79 5.35 -10.96
N ARG A 724 -15.15 6.64 -11.02
CA ARG A 724 -16.52 7.12 -10.83
C ARG A 724 -17.34 7.07 -12.12
N ASP A 725 -16.79 7.58 -13.22
CA ASP A 725 -17.48 7.70 -14.50
C ASP A 725 -16.49 7.76 -15.67
N THR A 726 -16.53 6.74 -16.52
CA THR A 726 -15.71 6.63 -17.73
C THR A 726 -16.35 7.27 -18.97
N SER A 727 -17.62 7.71 -18.89
CA SER A 727 -18.32 8.29 -20.04
C SER A 727 -17.75 9.65 -20.48
N GLY A 728 -17.00 10.32 -19.60
CA GLY A 728 -16.35 11.60 -19.89
C GLY A 728 -15.06 11.50 -20.71
N ILE A 729 -14.48 10.31 -20.90
CA ILE A 729 -13.18 10.11 -21.58
C ILE A 729 -13.21 10.63 -23.03
N GLU A 730 -14.30 10.36 -23.74
CA GLU A 730 -14.47 10.69 -25.17
C GLU A 730 -15.08 12.08 -25.40
N ARG A 731 -15.31 12.85 -24.33
CA ARG A 731 -16.00 14.13 -24.42
C ARG A 731 -15.12 15.17 -25.11
N LEU A 732 -15.61 15.66 -26.24
CA LEU A 732 -15.02 16.78 -26.96
C LEU A 732 -15.77 18.06 -26.59
N ARG A 733 -15.08 18.99 -25.91
CA ARG A 733 -15.61 20.33 -25.59
C ARG A 733 -15.12 21.34 -26.64
N LYS A 734 -15.67 22.55 -26.68
CA LYS A 734 -15.57 23.44 -27.86
C LYS A 734 -14.10 23.74 -28.18
N GLY A 735 -13.62 23.23 -29.31
CA GLY A 735 -12.26 23.51 -29.80
C GLY A 735 -11.13 22.75 -29.08
N HIS A 736 -11.45 21.83 -28.18
CA HIS A 736 -10.47 21.10 -27.38
C HIS A 736 -10.44 19.61 -27.73
N SER A 737 -9.24 19.04 -27.59
CA SER A 737 -8.96 17.63 -27.87
C SER A 737 -9.38 16.75 -26.69
N SER A 738 -9.47 15.44 -26.92
CA SER A 738 -9.77 14.48 -25.87
C SER A 738 -8.72 14.54 -24.74
N ALA A 739 -9.10 14.03 -23.56
CA ALA A 739 -8.18 13.88 -22.44
C ALA A 739 -6.89 13.13 -22.83
N LEU A 740 -7.02 12.14 -23.73
CA LEU A 740 -5.89 11.36 -24.24
C LEU A 740 -4.94 12.22 -25.09
N THR A 741 -5.48 13.03 -26.00
CA THR A 741 -4.67 13.93 -26.82
C THR A 741 -4.04 15.04 -25.98
N ILE A 742 -4.72 15.51 -24.93
CA ILE A 742 -4.14 16.46 -23.95
C ILE A 742 -2.94 15.80 -23.26
N ALA A 743 -3.09 14.60 -22.71
CA ALA A 743 -2.01 13.86 -22.05
C ALA A 743 -0.83 13.61 -23.00
N ALA A 744 -1.10 13.15 -24.22
CA ALA A 744 -0.10 12.90 -25.25
C ALA A 744 0.66 14.17 -25.67
N SER A 745 -0.03 15.31 -25.79
CA SER A 745 0.61 16.57 -26.16
C SER A 745 1.54 17.15 -25.08
N ASN A 746 1.32 16.77 -23.81
CA ASN A 746 2.10 17.23 -22.65
C ASN A 746 3.10 16.20 -22.12
N ASP A 747 3.18 15.03 -22.75
CA ASP A 747 4.06 13.92 -22.36
C ASP A 747 3.70 13.21 -21.05
N HIS A 748 2.42 13.18 -20.69
CA HIS A 748 1.93 12.59 -19.45
C HIS A 748 1.63 11.09 -19.62
N VAL A 749 2.69 10.28 -19.67
CA VAL A 749 2.64 8.84 -19.96
C VAL A 749 1.68 8.07 -19.06
N GLU A 750 1.70 8.31 -17.75
CA GLU A 750 0.80 7.60 -16.84
C GLU A 750 -0.66 7.99 -17.04
N CYS A 751 -0.93 9.26 -17.38
CA CYS A 751 -2.28 9.68 -17.78
C CYS A 751 -2.73 8.97 -19.07
N ILE A 752 -1.83 8.79 -20.05
CA ILE A 752 -2.10 8.01 -21.27
C ILE A 752 -2.47 6.57 -20.91
N ARG A 753 -1.67 5.91 -20.07
CA ARG A 753 -1.91 4.52 -19.64
C ARG A 753 -3.27 4.39 -18.93
N LEU A 754 -3.55 5.28 -17.98
CA LEU A 754 -4.81 5.27 -17.23
C LEU A 754 -6.02 5.52 -18.11
N LEU A 755 -5.93 6.47 -19.05
CA LEU A 755 -7.01 6.74 -19.99
C LEU A 755 -7.26 5.53 -20.87
N VAL A 756 -6.23 5.04 -21.59
CA VAL A 756 -6.33 3.90 -22.53
C VAL A 756 -6.87 2.64 -21.84
N PHE A 757 -6.40 2.32 -20.63
CA PHE A 757 -6.87 1.16 -19.88
C PHE A 757 -8.37 1.22 -19.54
N ASN A 758 -8.94 2.42 -19.37
CA ASN A 758 -10.34 2.62 -18.98
C ASN A 758 -11.27 2.99 -20.15
N PHE A 759 -10.80 2.94 -21.41
CA PHE A 759 -11.66 3.17 -22.59
C PHE A 759 -12.69 2.04 -22.79
N THR A 760 -13.85 2.39 -23.33
CA THR A 760 -14.99 1.48 -23.45
C THR A 760 -15.36 1.08 -24.88
N VAL A 761 -15.03 1.88 -25.90
CA VAL A 761 -15.47 1.65 -27.30
C VAL A 761 -14.32 1.66 -28.31
N SER A 762 -13.34 2.58 -28.18
CA SER A 762 -12.06 2.52 -28.91
C SER A 762 -11.02 3.40 -28.21
N PRO A 763 -9.82 2.89 -27.87
CA PRO A 763 -8.84 3.63 -27.07
C PRO A 763 -8.18 4.83 -27.77
N PHE A 764 -8.43 5.06 -29.06
CA PHE A 764 -7.74 6.09 -29.85
C PHE A 764 -8.72 6.92 -30.68
N PRO A 765 -9.49 7.83 -30.05
CA PRO A 765 -10.38 8.72 -30.79
C PRO A 765 -9.60 9.63 -31.74
N VAL A 766 -10.22 9.93 -32.87
CA VAL A 766 -9.77 10.98 -33.80
C VAL A 766 -10.35 12.31 -33.36
N ASP A 767 -9.46 13.25 -33.08
CA ASP A 767 -9.78 14.53 -32.48
C ASP A 767 -9.60 15.70 -33.46
N LYS A 768 -10.08 16.86 -33.01
CA LYS A 768 -9.73 18.16 -33.57
C LYS A 768 -8.71 18.82 -32.64
N TRP A 769 -7.44 18.84 -33.03
CA TRP A 769 -6.37 19.49 -32.27
C TRP A 769 -5.88 20.71 -33.04
N ARG A 770 -5.90 21.90 -32.40
CA ARG A 770 -5.49 23.20 -32.97
C ARG A 770 -6.08 23.54 -34.36
N GLY A 771 -7.28 23.06 -34.66
CA GLY A 771 -7.95 23.31 -35.94
C GLY A 771 -7.63 22.29 -37.04
N GLY A 772 -6.65 21.40 -36.84
CA GLY A 772 -6.50 20.17 -37.62
C GLY A 772 -7.62 19.19 -37.29
N LYS A 773 -8.06 18.42 -38.28
CA LYS A 773 -9.17 17.47 -38.13
C LYS A 773 -8.69 16.07 -38.47
N GLY A 774 -9.13 15.07 -37.69
CA GLY A 774 -8.76 13.66 -37.92
C GLY A 774 -7.46 13.24 -37.24
N LEU A 775 -6.93 14.03 -36.31
CA LEU A 775 -5.66 13.72 -35.62
C LEU A 775 -5.93 12.77 -34.45
N THR A 776 -5.20 11.66 -34.38
CA THR A 776 -5.16 10.81 -33.17
C THR A 776 -4.14 11.35 -32.16
N ALA A 777 -4.18 10.86 -30.92
CA ALA A 777 -3.15 11.18 -29.91
C ALA A 777 -1.73 10.85 -30.40
N LEU A 778 -1.56 9.80 -31.22
CA LEU A 778 -0.27 9.43 -31.81
C LEU A 778 0.19 10.44 -32.86
N HIS A 779 -0.70 10.98 -33.69
CA HIS A 779 -0.38 12.08 -34.61
C HIS A 779 0.18 13.28 -33.85
N VAL A 780 -0.50 13.67 -32.76
CA VAL A 780 -0.10 14.84 -31.95
C VAL A 780 1.22 14.59 -31.22
N ALA A 781 1.42 13.41 -30.63
CA ALA A 781 2.68 13.04 -29.98
C ALA A 781 3.86 13.04 -30.97
N CYS A 782 3.66 12.50 -32.18
CA CYS A 782 4.67 12.52 -33.25
C CYS A 782 4.98 13.93 -33.73
N HIS A 783 3.96 14.75 -34.00
CA HIS A 783 4.12 16.14 -34.44
C HIS A 783 4.90 16.98 -33.43
N LEU A 784 4.63 16.79 -32.13
CA LEU A 784 5.27 17.51 -31.03
C LEU A 784 6.56 16.84 -30.51
N ALA A 785 7.03 15.79 -31.18
CA ALA A 785 8.21 15.00 -30.80
C ALA A 785 8.21 14.51 -29.33
N LYS A 786 7.06 14.07 -28.83
CA LYS A 786 6.88 13.53 -27.47
C LYS A 786 7.20 12.03 -27.42
N LEU A 787 8.49 11.70 -27.43
CA LEU A 787 8.96 10.32 -27.57
C LEU A 787 8.37 9.35 -26.52
N PRO A 788 8.35 9.65 -25.21
CA PRO A 788 7.75 8.75 -24.22
C PRO A 788 6.26 8.49 -24.46
N SER A 789 5.51 9.51 -24.87
CA SER A 789 4.11 9.34 -25.27
C SER A 789 3.95 8.53 -26.55
N VAL A 790 4.83 8.70 -27.54
CA VAL A 790 4.84 7.87 -28.75
C VAL A 790 5.08 6.42 -28.38
N GLU A 791 6.10 6.12 -27.57
CA GLU A 791 6.41 4.77 -27.10
C GLU A 791 5.23 4.16 -26.34
N ALA A 792 4.67 4.89 -25.36
CA ALA A 792 3.53 4.43 -24.58
C ALA A 792 2.28 4.18 -25.45
N LEU A 793 1.96 5.06 -26.39
CA LEU A 793 0.82 4.88 -27.30
C LEU A 793 1.03 3.66 -28.20
N LEU A 794 2.24 3.43 -28.71
CA LEU A 794 2.58 2.25 -29.52
C LEU A 794 2.49 0.96 -28.70
N GLU A 795 3.02 0.94 -27.47
CA GLU A 795 2.90 -0.18 -26.53
C GLU A 795 1.44 -0.56 -26.25
N LEU A 796 0.57 0.46 -26.18
CA LEU A 796 -0.85 0.30 -25.93
C LEU A 796 -1.66 0.00 -27.21
N GLY A 797 -0.99 -0.19 -28.35
CA GLY A 797 -1.61 -0.64 -29.60
C GLY A 797 -2.16 0.47 -30.49
N ALA A 798 -1.67 1.71 -30.39
CA ALA A 798 -2.08 2.79 -31.28
C ALA A 798 -1.75 2.48 -32.75
N GLU A 799 -2.73 2.65 -33.63
CA GLU A 799 -2.56 2.40 -35.07
C GLU A 799 -1.63 3.44 -35.72
N VAL A 800 -0.55 2.96 -36.34
CA VAL A 800 0.49 3.80 -36.96
C VAL A 800 0.17 4.28 -38.37
N ASN A 801 -0.83 3.69 -39.02
CA ASN A 801 -1.20 3.97 -40.41
C ASN A 801 -2.56 4.68 -40.53
N VAL A 802 -3.06 5.26 -39.43
CA VAL A 802 -4.25 6.12 -39.49
C VAL A 802 -3.90 7.37 -40.29
N HIS A 803 -4.81 7.79 -41.16
CA HIS A 803 -4.66 9.00 -41.95
C HIS A 803 -5.53 10.09 -41.34
N ASP A 804 -4.99 11.30 -41.19
CA ASP A 804 -5.79 12.48 -40.88
C ASP A 804 -6.56 12.99 -42.12
N GLU A 805 -7.25 14.14 -42.01
CA GLU A 805 -7.99 14.70 -43.15
C GLU A 805 -7.10 15.19 -44.30
N ASP A 806 -5.82 15.47 -44.05
CA ASP A 806 -4.83 15.85 -45.07
C ASP A 806 -4.15 14.63 -45.72
N GLY A 807 -4.43 13.42 -45.20
CA GLY A 807 -3.85 12.16 -45.65
C GLY A 807 -2.50 11.85 -45.01
N ASP A 808 -2.08 12.64 -44.03
CA ASP A 808 -0.84 12.41 -43.29
C ASP A 808 -1.06 11.32 -42.24
N THR A 809 -0.02 10.51 -42.04
CA THR A 809 0.04 9.51 -40.95
C THR A 809 0.90 10.06 -39.82
N PRO A 810 0.90 9.47 -38.61
CA PRO A 810 1.80 9.89 -37.54
C PRO A 810 3.27 9.93 -37.95
N LEU A 811 3.69 9.04 -38.86
CA LEU A 811 5.05 9.05 -39.41
C LEU A 811 5.32 10.27 -40.30
N HIS A 812 4.37 10.67 -41.15
CA HIS A 812 4.49 11.90 -41.95
C HIS A 812 4.70 13.12 -41.03
N LEU A 813 3.92 13.21 -39.95
CA LEU A 813 4.04 14.28 -38.96
C LEU A 813 5.32 14.20 -38.12
N ALA A 814 5.84 13.01 -37.83
CA ALA A 814 7.13 12.83 -37.15
C ALA A 814 8.31 13.33 -37.99
N ILE A 815 8.22 13.18 -39.32
CA ILE A 815 9.23 13.65 -40.28
C ILE A 815 9.08 15.17 -40.52
N GLY A 816 7.85 15.67 -40.61
CA GLY A 816 7.54 17.09 -40.83
C GLY A 816 7.69 17.99 -39.59
N GLY A 817 7.54 17.46 -38.37
CA GLY A 817 7.57 18.21 -37.11
C GLY A 817 8.92 18.82 -36.73
N ARG A 818 10.00 18.49 -37.45
CA ARG A 818 11.29 19.20 -37.35
C ARG A 818 11.36 20.29 -38.42
N ILE A 819 10.79 21.50 -38.17
CA ILE A 819 11.22 22.78 -38.77
C ILE A 819 10.56 24.03 -38.11
N GLU A 820 9.91 23.97 -36.94
CA GLU A 820 9.47 25.21 -36.26
C GLU A 820 9.95 25.24 -34.80
N GLY A 821 11.19 25.65 -34.55
CA GLY A 821 11.63 25.90 -33.17
C GLY A 821 13.11 26.17 -32.89
N TYR A 822 14.04 25.75 -33.75
CA TYR A 822 15.47 26.06 -33.56
C TYR A 822 15.95 27.07 -34.60
N GLY A 823 15.62 28.34 -34.36
CA GLY A 823 16.22 29.49 -35.02
C GLY A 823 17.22 30.18 -34.10
N LYS A 824 18.51 30.02 -34.44
CA LYS A 824 19.73 30.63 -33.89
C LYS A 824 20.33 30.04 -32.62
#